data_AF-A0ABD6X469-F1
#
_entry.id   AF-A0ABD6X469-F1
#
_cell.length_a   1.000
_cell.length_b   1.000
_cell.length_c   1.000
_cell.angle_alpha   90.00
_cell.angle_beta   90.00
_cell.angle_gamma   90.00
#
_symmetry.space_group_name_H-M   'P 1'
#
loop_
_entity.id
_entity.type
_entity.pdbx_description
1 polymer ?
#
loop_
_entity_poly.entity_id
_entity_poly.type
_entity_poly.pdbx_seq_one_letter_code
_entity_poly.pdbx_strand_id
1 'polypeptide(L)'
;MSQSDGLTNTNSKVTTLFSLSKWLFPFCMNDKFKFACKVGLSLTLAYLIPMAMGWPQASTAATTVMLIASTGSKRESLAKGSLRVLGTVVGAVLGLSLVGIFAQEQWLYMLSVSVIVSVIFYFRNAYTKDPTLFMLTGVMTLMMSNGGDAEGAFLYGIDRAYMTVFGVVIYTLVGTFLFPTKTEQNLRQLAADLKEKQQAVFAGIIHRQSLTPTQLDEFDDPLPELIKALFTAQSQLDQRYSLISKECSDVSAYKTEWDLALHYYKQITQQLVAVGQSSFDQHVDGEDFIGNYQDAVEEINQLFSQLDDAWAEQQSHYIGSELKVDFEVDALKNAGHFEKGSAITLGFSLKSLHQKLSKLTEVVTCIDSVTERVSFDKPNINNTSRFIWWDAENFKTAIKVFVTYWVAAFIWIYLNPPGGYSFVIFSTIYMSLLSFMPVHPVMLLVLFTFGFLFAVPAYIFVLPNLTLGLELGVFIFLYTFIAFYLFNGPVTIFFLMGLFILNIDNTMFYHFGIVMTVMVLFYQVVLMIIFSHYFPFSSKPEHLFLVMRERLYRHIQHYLMSFSALEPNKFQRRKREFHLKILKFTVPKLKLWASKINLKLFPALSSESLIGFAAASEQLVNHLTILNVYEKSLHNNPLVNKARSQYPDDTLAEMATTLAGGKGKELLTAGFEQYQVDYAKGEKSLEHFFQQIDLTSISHQQIAEFYIFVCVKRNIFEAMNQCKDAYVVIDWDHLRQKRF
;
A
#
# COMPACT_ATOMS: atom_id res chain seq x y z
N MET A 1 -10.11 62.65 -68.02
CA MET A 1 -9.14 61.87 -68.80
C MET A 1 -8.33 61.05 -67.80
N SER A 2 -8.49 59.71 -67.80
CA SER A 2 -7.59 58.68 -67.24
C SER A 2 -7.14 58.70 -65.75
N GLN A 3 -7.44 57.57 -65.05
CA GLN A 3 -6.68 56.86 -63.98
C GLN A 3 -6.40 57.56 -62.62
N SER A 4 -6.30 56.93 -61.43
CA SER A 4 -6.36 55.54 -60.92
C SER A 4 -6.66 55.58 -59.39
N ASP A 5 -6.94 54.39 -58.83
CA ASP A 5 -6.75 53.93 -57.44
C ASP A 5 -7.74 54.31 -56.32
N GLY A 6 -8.27 53.26 -55.67
CA GLY A 6 -8.88 53.37 -54.34
C GLY A 6 -9.98 52.37 -54.00
N LEU A 7 -9.76 51.06 -54.14
CA LEU A 7 -10.65 50.04 -53.56
C LEU A 7 -10.09 49.57 -52.21
N THR A 8 -10.61 50.15 -51.13
CA THR A 8 -10.32 49.74 -49.74
C THR A 8 -11.37 48.74 -49.25
N ASN A 9 -10.86 47.63 -48.74
CA ASN A 9 -11.58 46.47 -48.20
C ASN A 9 -12.53 46.84 -47.05
N THR A 10 -13.83 46.56 -47.24
CA THR A 10 -14.81 46.39 -46.17
C THR A 10 -14.99 44.90 -45.88
N ASN A 11 -14.20 44.33 -44.95
CA ASN A 11 -14.51 43.05 -44.30
C ASN A 11 -13.62 42.82 -43.07
N SER A 12 -14.00 43.36 -41.91
CA SER A 12 -13.26 43.14 -40.65
C SER A 12 -14.14 42.88 -39.42
N LYS A 13 -15.35 42.31 -39.59
CA LYS A 13 -16.24 42.00 -38.43
C LYS A 13 -16.73 40.55 -38.28
N VAL A 14 -16.20 39.57 -39.01
CA VAL A 14 -16.65 38.15 -38.88
C VAL A 14 -15.55 37.19 -38.39
N THR A 15 -14.31 37.65 -38.22
CA THR A 15 -13.16 36.78 -37.88
C THR A 15 -12.81 36.63 -36.40
N THR A 16 -13.57 37.22 -35.46
CA THR A 16 -13.29 37.11 -34.02
C THR A 16 -13.99 35.95 -33.30
N LEU A 17 -14.95 35.26 -33.93
CA LEU A 17 -15.63 34.10 -33.32
C LEU A 17 -14.91 32.76 -33.57
N PHE A 18 -14.05 32.66 -34.58
CA PHE A 18 -13.32 31.43 -34.90
C PHE A 18 -11.96 31.29 -34.19
N SER A 19 -11.43 32.34 -33.55
CA SER A 19 -10.16 32.26 -32.81
C SER A 19 -10.31 31.65 -31.41
N LEU A 20 -11.47 31.82 -30.74
CA LEU A 20 -11.74 31.14 -29.48
C LEU A 20 -11.79 29.62 -29.65
N SER A 21 -12.36 29.13 -30.76
CA SER A 21 -12.47 27.68 -31.01
C SER A 21 -11.11 27.00 -31.14
N LYS A 22 -10.12 27.65 -31.81
CA LYS A 22 -8.76 27.11 -31.97
C LYS A 22 -7.92 27.16 -30.69
N TRP A 23 -8.27 28.04 -29.74
CA TRP A 23 -7.59 28.15 -28.44
C TRP A 23 -8.21 27.23 -27.38
N LEU A 24 -9.54 27.05 -27.40
CA LEU A 24 -10.28 26.14 -26.51
C LEU A 24 -10.15 24.66 -26.90
N PHE A 25 -10.05 24.30 -28.18
CA PHE A 25 -9.98 22.90 -28.62
C PHE A 25 -8.83 22.07 -28.01
N PRO A 26 -7.57 22.55 -27.94
CA PRO A 26 -6.50 21.82 -27.27
C PRO A 26 -6.67 21.78 -25.74
N PHE A 27 -7.33 22.79 -25.16
CA PHE A 27 -7.63 22.85 -23.72
C PHE A 27 -8.75 21.88 -23.29
N CYS A 28 -9.78 21.74 -24.13
CA CYS A 28 -10.88 20.78 -23.98
C CYS A 28 -10.45 19.31 -24.19
N MET A 29 -9.23 19.07 -24.69
CA MET A 29 -8.69 17.73 -24.94
C MET A 29 -7.83 17.15 -23.79
N ASN A 30 -7.49 17.96 -22.78
CA ASN A 30 -6.74 17.51 -21.61
C ASN A 30 -7.53 16.44 -20.82
N ASP A 31 -6.87 15.37 -20.39
CA ASP A 31 -7.49 14.29 -19.61
C ASP A 31 -8.14 14.80 -18.32
N LYS A 32 -7.55 15.84 -17.70
CA LYS A 32 -8.15 16.52 -16.54
C LYS A 32 -9.48 17.18 -16.88
N PHE A 33 -9.57 17.85 -18.02
CA PHE A 33 -10.81 18.49 -18.49
C PHE A 33 -11.88 17.44 -18.78
N LYS A 34 -11.54 16.39 -19.55
CA LYS A 34 -12.46 15.28 -19.86
C LYS A 34 -12.98 14.61 -18.59
N PHE A 35 -12.11 14.43 -17.59
CA PHE A 35 -12.49 13.87 -16.30
C PHE A 35 -13.42 14.82 -15.52
N ALA A 36 -13.06 16.10 -15.38
CA ALA A 36 -13.88 17.08 -14.68
C ALA A 36 -15.28 17.24 -15.30
N CYS A 37 -15.39 17.29 -16.64
CA CYS A 37 -16.68 17.33 -17.35
C CYS A 37 -17.51 16.08 -17.09
N LYS A 38 -16.90 14.88 -17.14
CA LYS A 38 -17.58 13.61 -16.87
C LYS A 38 -18.17 13.60 -15.45
N VAL A 39 -17.38 14.01 -14.46
CA VAL A 39 -17.83 14.01 -13.06
C VAL A 39 -18.88 15.10 -12.83
N GLY A 40 -18.68 16.31 -13.36
CA GLY A 40 -19.66 17.40 -13.27
C GLY A 40 -21.02 17.02 -13.85
N LEU A 41 -21.03 16.39 -15.02
CA LEU A 41 -22.26 15.90 -15.65
C LEU A 41 -22.91 14.77 -14.83
N SER A 42 -22.11 13.85 -14.30
CA SER A 42 -22.61 12.77 -13.42
C SER A 42 -23.27 13.31 -12.15
N LEU A 43 -22.65 14.28 -11.46
CA LEU A 43 -23.22 14.90 -10.25
C LEU A 43 -24.50 15.66 -10.57
N THR A 44 -24.51 16.38 -11.68
CA THR A 44 -25.67 17.15 -12.15
C THR A 44 -26.86 16.23 -12.40
N LEU A 45 -26.67 15.14 -13.13
CA LEU A 45 -27.72 14.15 -13.36
C LEU A 45 -28.17 13.44 -12.08
N ALA A 46 -27.25 13.17 -11.16
CA ALA A 46 -27.56 12.54 -9.88
C ALA A 46 -28.42 13.42 -8.95
N TYR A 47 -28.42 14.74 -9.13
CA TYR A 47 -29.33 15.65 -8.44
C TYR A 47 -30.63 15.89 -9.23
N LEU A 48 -30.52 16.23 -10.52
CA LEU A 48 -31.67 16.66 -11.31
C LEU A 48 -32.67 15.54 -11.57
N ILE A 49 -32.23 14.30 -11.84
CA ILE A 49 -33.17 13.21 -12.14
C ILE A 49 -34.02 12.86 -10.91
N PRO A 50 -33.44 12.63 -9.71
CA PRO A 50 -34.26 12.38 -8.52
C PRO A 50 -35.19 13.55 -8.17
N MET A 51 -34.71 14.80 -8.27
CA MET A 51 -35.54 15.99 -8.01
C MET A 51 -36.69 16.10 -9.01
N ALA A 52 -36.45 15.86 -10.30
CA ALA A 52 -37.48 15.90 -11.33
C ALA A 52 -38.54 14.80 -11.16
N MET A 53 -38.14 13.63 -10.65
CA MET A 53 -39.03 12.51 -10.35
C MET A 53 -39.70 12.61 -8.96
N GLY A 54 -39.35 13.62 -8.16
CA GLY A 54 -39.85 13.78 -6.79
C GLY A 54 -39.32 12.73 -5.80
N TRP A 55 -38.18 12.10 -6.09
CA TRP A 55 -37.59 11.09 -5.22
C TRP A 55 -36.81 11.72 -4.05
N PRO A 56 -36.90 11.16 -2.83
CA PRO A 56 -36.20 11.68 -1.66
C PRO A 56 -34.69 11.40 -1.70
N GLN A 57 -33.91 12.16 -0.94
CA GLN A 57 -32.47 11.93 -0.72
C GLN A 57 -31.57 12.00 -1.97
N ALA A 58 -31.83 12.92 -2.89
CA ALA A 58 -30.95 13.17 -4.06
C ALA A 58 -29.47 13.39 -3.68
N SER A 59 -29.22 13.98 -2.50
CA SER A 59 -27.88 14.18 -1.94
C SER A 59 -27.09 12.88 -1.74
N THR A 60 -27.76 11.76 -1.47
CA THR A 60 -27.12 10.43 -1.33
C THR A 60 -26.56 9.93 -2.66
N ALA A 61 -27.32 10.07 -3.74
CA ALA A 61 -26.89 9.67 -5.07
C ALA A 61 -25.65 10.48 -5.47
N ALA A 62 -25.71 11.81 -5.31
CA ALA A 62 -24.59 12.68 -5.60
C ALA A 62 -23.36 12.44 -4.70
N THR A 63 -23.54 12.13 -3.40
CA THR A 63 -22.43 11.75 -2.50
C THR A 63 -21.72 10.48 -2.99
N THR A 64 -22.51 9.53 -3.49
CA THR A 64 -21.97 8.29 -4.07
C THR A 64 -21.16 8.57 -5.32
N VAL A 65 -21.67 9.39 -6.25
CA VAL A 65 -20.92 9.82 -7.44
C VAL A 65 -19.63 10.56 -7.06
N MET A 66 -19.69 11.48 -6.10
CA MET A 66 -18.52 12.22 -5.63
C MET A 66 -17.44 11.27 -5.10
N LEU A 67 -17.79 10.38 -4.15
CA LEU A 67 -16.82 9.51 -3.50
C LEU A 67 -16.20 8.52 -4.48
N ILE A 68 -16.97 8.04 -5.45
CA ILE A 68 -16.48 7.18 -6.53
C ILE A 68 -15.49 7.96 -7.41
N ALA A 69 -15.83 9.18 -7.81
CA ALA A 69 -14.97 10.02 -8.63
C ALA A 69 -13.70 10.48 -7.91
N SER A 70 -13.74 10.71 -6.60
CA SER A 70 -12.60 11.22 -5.84
C SER A 70 -11.60 10.14 -5.42
N THR A 71 -11.98 8.86 -5.45
CA THR A 71 -11.17 7.77 -4.90
C THR A 71 -10.57 6.83 -5.94
N GLY A 72 -10.89 6.94 -7.24
CA GLY A 72 -10.40 5.98 -8.23
C GLY A 72 -10.39 6.44 -9.68
N SER A 73 -9.69 5.67 -10.51
CA SER A 73 -9.70 5.83 -11.96
C SER A 73 -11.05 5.40 -12.55
N LYS A 74 -11.35 5.85 -13.78
CA LYS A 74 -12.68 5.82 -14.42
C LYS A 74 -13.43 4.46 -14.41
N ARG A 75 -12.73 3.31 -14.35
CA ARG A 75 -13.30 1.93 -14.34
C ARG A 75 -13.22 1.20 -13.01
N GLU A 76 -12.28 1.57 -12.12
CA GLU A 76 -12.24 1.14 -10.71
C GLU A 76 -13.53 1.53 -9.96
N SER A 77 -14.21 2.56 -10.47
CA SER A 77 -15.50 3.04 -10.01
C SER A 77 -16.60 1.98 -9.96
N LEU A 78 -16.62 0.97 -10.85
CA LEU A 78 -17.71 -0.01 -10.89
C LEU A 78 -17.62 -1.00 -9.75
N ALA A 79 -16.42 -1.57 -9.53
CA ALA A 79 -16.15 -2.44 -8.39
C ALA A 79 -16.32 -1.68 -7.06
N LYS A 80 -15.88 -0.40 -7.01
CA LYS A 80 -16.16 0.47 -5.85
C LYS A 80 -17.65 0.72 -5.67
N GLY A 81 -18.37 0.97 -6.75
CA GLY A 81 -19.82 1.17 -6.76
C GLY A 81 -20.56 -0.04 -6.22
N SER A 82 -20.21 -1.25 -6.65
CA SER A 82 -20.82 -2.48 -6.14
C SER A 82 -20.51 -2.73 -4.66
N LEU A 83 -19.28 -2.46 -4.21
CA LEU A 83 -18.93 -2.51 -2.79
C LEU A 83 -19.72 -1.48 -1.97
N ARG A 84 -20.02 -0.29 -2.53
CA ARG A 84 -20.87 0.69 -1.86
C ARG A 84 -22.29 0.19 -1.71
N VAL A 85 -22.89 -0.32 -2.78
CA VAL A 85 -24.24 -0.89 -2.75
C VAL A 85 -24.32 -2.01 -1.73
N LEU A 86 -23.39 -2.97 -1.78
CA LEU A 86 -23.37 -4.10 -0.84
C LEU A 86 -23.19 -3.63 0.60
N GLY A 87 -22.29 -2.67 0.84
CA GLY A 87 -22.04 -2.11 2.17
C GLY A 87 -23.27 -1.42 2.74
N THR A 88 -23.99 -0.66 1.91
CA THR A 88 -25.22 0.02 2.28
C THR A 88 -26.34 -0.96 2.61
N VAL A 89 -26.53 -2.00 1.78
CA VAL A 89 -27.56 -3.03 2.01
C VAL A 89 -27.27 -3.81 3.30
N VAL A 90 -26.04 -4.29 3.49
CA VAL A 90 -25.67 -5.02 4.71
C VAL A 90 -25.81 -4.14 5.95
N GLY A 91 -25.39 -2.87 5.88
CA GLY A 91 -25.53 -1.92 6.99
C GLY A 91 -26.99 -1.58 7.30
N ALA A 92 -27.84 -1.45 6.28
CA ALA A 92 -29.27 -1.24 6.47
C ALA A 92 -29.93 -2.46 7.14
N VAL A 93 -29.62 -3.69 6.71
CA VAL A 93 -30.15 -4.92 7.33
C VAL A 93 -29.70 -5.03 8.79
N LEU A 94 -28.42 -4.78 9.09
CA LEU A 94 -27.91 -4.79 10.46
C LEU A 94 -28.56 -3.71 11.32
N GLY A 95 -28.63 -2.47 10.81
CA GLY A 95 -29.28 -1.36 11.50
C GLY A 95 -30.76 -1.62 11.78
N LEU A 96 -31.50 -2.11 10.79
CA LEU A 96 -32.91 -2.51 10.93
C LEU A 96 -33.10 -3.60 11.97
N SER A 97 -32.24 -4.61 11.96
CA SER A 97 -32.30 -5.71 12.93
C SER A 97 -32.11 -5.19 14.35
N LEU A 98 -31.19 -4.24 14.56
CA LEU A 98 -30.98 -3.63 15.86
C LEU A 98 -32.15 -2.76 16.31
N VAL A 99 -32.74 -2.00 15.40
CA VAL A 99 -33.97 -1.24 15.69
C VAL A 99 -35.10 -2.20 16.07
N GLY A 100 -35.33 -3.26 15.29
CA GLY A 100 -36.39 -4.23 15.54
C GLY A 100 -36.27 -4.99 16.87
N ILE A 101 -35.03 -5.32 17.29
CA ILE A 101 -34.80 -6.12 18.50
C ILE A 101 -34.70 -5.23 19.76
N PHE A 102 -34.04 -4.07 19.67
CA PHE A 102 -33.63 -3.30 20.85
C PHE A 102 -34.22 -1.89 20.94
N ALA A 103 -35.01 -1.41 19.98
CA ALA A 103 -35.52 -0.02 20.01
C ALA A 103 -36.38 0.31 21.24
N GLN A 104 -36.96 -0.69 21.91
CA GLN A 104 -37.75 -0.50 23.13
C GLN A 104 -36.89 -0.05 24.33
N GLU A 105 -35.63 -0.48 24.42
CA GLU A 105 -34.70 -0.19 25.53
C GLU A 105 -33.53 0.68 25.05
N GLN A 106 -33.63 1.99 25.27
CA GLN A 106 -32.74 3.00 24.70
C GLN A 106 -31.24 2.76 25.01
N TRP A 107 -30.89 2.45 26.26
CA TRP A 107 -29.50 2.20 26.65
C TRP A 107 -28.94 0.91 26.04
N LEU A 108 -29.78 -0.13 25.94
CA LEU A 108 -29.41 -1.41 25.34
C LEU A 108 -29.20 -1.27 23.83
N TYR A 109 -30.03 -0.48 23.16
CA TYR A 109 -29.85 -0.14 21.74
C TYR A 109 -28.52 0.59 21.51
N MET A 110 -28.24 1.66 22.26
CA MET A 110 -27.00 2.43 22.11
C MET A 110 -25.75 1.58 22.40
N LEU A 111 -25.80 0.73 23.42
CA LEU A 111 -24.72 -0.21 23.72
C LEU A 111 -24.51 -1.19 22.55
N SER A 112 -25.58 -1.79 22.04
CA SER A 112 -25.50 -2.78 20.95
C SER A 112 -24.94 -2.16 19.67
N VAL A 113 -25.41 -0.96 19.31
CA VAL A 113 -24.89 -0.20 18.16
C VAL A 113 -23.41 0.12 18.34
N SER A 114 -23.00 0.64 19.52
CA SER A 114 -21.60 1.02 19.76
C SER A 114 -20.63 -0.17 19.65
N VAL A 115 -21.03 -1.35 20.15
CA VAL A 115 -20.23 -2.57 20.06
C VAL A 115 -20.14 -3.04 18.61
N ILE A 116 -21.28 -3.16 17.92
CA ILE A 116 -21.32 -3.67 16.53
C ILE A 116 -20.54 -2.76 15.59
N VAL A 117 -20.72 -1.45 15.69
CA VAL A 117 -20.00 -0.47 14.85
C VAL A 117 -18.49 -0.51 15.13
N SER A 118 -18.09 -0.67 16.38
CA SER A 118 -16.67 -0.81 16.75
C SER A 118 -16.04 -2.07 16.14
N VAL A 119 -16.79 -3.19 16.14
CA VAL A 119 -16.37 -4.44 15.49
C VAL A 119 -16.30 -4.27 13.96
N ILE A 120 -17.29 -3.64 13.33
CA ILE A 120 -17.27 -3.37 11.89
C ILE A 120 -16.06 -2.50 11.51
N PHE A 121 -15.76 -1.45 12.28
CA PHE A 121 -14.61 -0.59 12.02
C PHE A 121 -13.26 -1.24 12.37
N TYR A 122 -13.23 -2.21 13.29
CA TYR A 122 -12.07 -3.10 13.43
C TYR A 122 -11.83 -3.88 12.13
N PHE A 123 -12.86 -4.52 11.58
CA PHE A 123 -12.76 -5.27 10.33
C PHE A 123 -12.36 -4.38 9.15
N ARG A 124 -12.91 -3.16 9.08
CA ARG A 124 -12.50 -2.15 8.08
C ARG A 124 -10.99 -1.94 8.06
N ASN A 125 -10.38 -1.75 9.23
CA ASN A 125 -8.94 -1.45 9.33
C ASN A 125 -8.07 -2.71 9.19
N ALA A 126 -8.58 -3.86 9.64
CA ALA A 126 -7.90 -5.15 9.47
C ALA A 126 -7.91 -5.64 8.02
N TYR A 127 -8.89 -5.22 7.22
CA TYR A 127 -9.03 -5.65 5.83
C TYR A 127 -7.95 -4.99 4.94
N THR A 128 -7.17 -5.79 4.23
CA THR A 128 -6.05 -5.28 3.40
C THR A 128 -6.48 -4.79 2.02
N LYS A 129 -7.70 -5.12 1.58
CA LYS A 129 -8.25 -4.66 0.31
C LYS A 129 -9.10 -3.41 0.53
N ASP A 130 -9.98 -3.10 -0.43
CA ASP A 130 -10.79 -1.89 -0.39
C ASP A 130 -11.70 -1.85 0.87
N PRO A 131 -11.53 -0.88 1.78
CA PRO A 131 -12.30 -0.80 3.03
C PRO A 131 -13.73 -0.27 2.84
N THR A 132 -14.12 0.11 1.61
CA THR A 132 -15.40 0.77 1.29
C THR A 132 -16.62 -0.02 1.78
N LEU A 133 -16.58 -1.36 1.66
CA LEU A 133 -17.66 -2.23 2.12
C LEU A 133 -17.93 -2.04 3.61
N PHE A 134 -16.93 -2.32 4.46
CA PHE A 134 -17.06 -2.21 5.91
C PHE A 134 -17.30 -0.77 6.37
N MET A 135 -16.70 0.20 5.69
CA MET A 135 -16.94 1.62 5.96
C MET A 135 -18.43 1.96 5.83
N LEU A 136 -19.06 1.61 4.70
CA LEU A 136 -20.48 1.91 4.48
C LEU A 136 -21.40 1.06 5.33
N THR A 137 -21.05 -0.20 5.62
CA THR A 137 -21.79 -1.01 6.57
C THR A 137 -21.85 -0.33 7.94
N GLY A 138 -20.71 0.17 8.45
CA GLY A 138 -20.66 0.88 9.73
C GLY A 138 -21.44 2.20 9.71
N VAL A 139 -21.24 3.02 8.67
CA VAL A 139 -21.96 4.31 8.49
C VAL A 139 -23.46 4.09 8.45
N MET A 140 -23.94 3.14 7.64
CA MET A 140 -25.38 2.87 7.51
C MET A 140 -25.98 2.28 8.78
N THR A 141 -25.25 1.41 9.48
CA THR A 141 -25.69 0.90 10.80
C THR A 141 -25.89 2.05 11.80
N LEU A 142 -24.99 3.05 11.81
CA LEU A 142 -25.12 4.24 12.67
C LEU A 142 -26.28 5.17 12.27
N MET A 143 -26.42 5.44 10.96
CA MET A 143 -27.41 6.38 10.44
C MET A 143 -28.85 5.85 10.50
N MET A 144 -29.03 4.55 10.69
CA MET A 144 -30.34 3.92 10.77
C MET A 144 -31.11 4.25 12.04
N SER A 145 -30.43 4.78 13.06
CA SER A 145 -31.04 5.20 14.32
C SER A 145 -31.87 6.48 14.13
N ASN A 146 -33.11 6.34 13.61
CA ASN A 146 -34.05 7.46 13.46
C ASN A 146 -34.89 7.67 14.74
N GLY A 147 -34.24 7.86 15.88
CA GLY A 147 -34.93 8.16 17.14
C GLY A 147 -35.90 7.08 17.66
N GLY A 148 -35.78 5.83 17.18
CA GLY A 148 -36.63 4.70 17.60
C GLY A 148 -37.86 4.45 16.71
N ASP A 149 -38.10 5.26 15.68
CA ASP A 149 -39.16 5.01 14.70
C ASP A 149 -38.73 3.96 13.67
N ALA A 150 -39.30 2.76 13.77
CA ALA A 150 -38.97 1.63 12.91
C ALA A 150 -39.42 1.83 11.45
N GLU A 151 -40.56 2.50 11.23
CA GLU A 151 -41.11 2.72 9.88
C GLU A 151 -40.28 3.75 9.13
N GLY A 152 -40.03 4.92 9.74
CA GLY A 152 -39.17 5.94 9.16
C GLY A 152 -37.74 5.46 8.95
N ALA A 153 -37.20 4.65 9.87
CA ALA A 153 -35.90 4.03 9.67
C ALA A 153 -35.91 3.11 8.43
N PHE A 154 -36.93 2.25 8.28
CA PHE A 154 -37.04 1.35 7.12
C PHE A 154 -37.10 2.09 5.79
N LEU A 155 -37.95 3.11 5.68
CA LEU A 155 -38.04 3.95 4.48
C LEU A 155 -36.70 4.65 4.20
N TYR A 156 -36.08 5.22 5.22
CA TYR A 156 -34.77 5.86 5.10
C TYR A 156 -33.69 4.91 4.57
N GLY A 157 -33.67 3.66 5.06
CA GLY A 157 -32.73 2.63 4.63
C GLY A 157 -32.93 2.22 3.16
N ILE A 158 -34.18 2.05 2.73
CA ILE A 158 -34.52 1.74 1.34
C ILE A 158 -34.13 2.89 0.42
N ASP A 159 -34.50 4.13 0.76
CA ASP A 159 -34.18 5.32 -0.03
C ASP A 159 -32.66 5.48 -0.20
N ARG A 160 -31.90 5.27 0.88
CA ARG A 160 -30.43 5.29 0.84
C ARG A 160 -29.86 4.22 -0.08
N ALA A 161 -30.37 2.98 -0.01
CA ALA A 161 -29.92 1.89 -0.85
C ALA A 161 -30.24 2.17 -2.32
N TYR A 162 -31.47 2.58 -2.62
CA TYR A 162 -31.92 2.94 -3.96
C TYR A 162 -31.08 4.08 -4.56
N MET A 163 -30.90 5.18 -3.83
CA MET A 163 -30.11 6.32 -4.28
C MET A 163 -28.62 6.00 -4.44
N THR A 164 -28.08 5.09 -3.62
CA THR A 164 -26.70 4.60 -3.80
C THR A 164 -26.56 3.83 -5.12
N VAL A 165 -27.48 2.90 -5.41
CA VAL A 165 -27.51 2.18 -6.69
C VAL A 165 -27.65 3.14 -7.85
N PHE A 166 -28.58 4.09 -7.75
CA PHE A 166 -28.83 5.09 -8.79
C PHE A 166 -27.57 5.92 -9.09
N GLY A 167 -26.87 6.41 -8.06
CA GLY A 167 -25.62 7.15 -8.24
C GLY A 167 -24.53 6.34 -8.94
N VAL A 168 -24.39 5.05 -8.60
CA VAL A 168 -23.44 4.14 -9.28
C VAL A 168 -23.81 3.96 -10.75
N VAL A 169 -25.09 3.77 -11.06
CA VAL A 169 -25.60 3.60 -12.43
C VAL A 169 -25.33 4.86 -13.25
N ILE A 170 -25.69 6.05 -12.75
CA ILE A 170 -25.47 7.32 -13.46
C ILE A 170 -23.98 7.53 -13.77
N TYR A 171 -23.11 7.38 -12.78
CA TYR A 171 -21.67 7.57 -13.01
C TYR A 171 -21.10 6.56 -14.01
N THR A 172 -21.58 5.31 -13.96
CA THR A 172 -21.19 4.26 -14.90
C THR A 172 -21.65 4.59 -16.32
N LEU A 173 -22.92 4.94 -16.51
CA LEU A 173 -23.46 5.28 -17.83
C LEU A 173 -22.71 6.46 -18.45
N VAL A 174 -22.58 7.56 -17.71
CA VAL A 174 -21.82 8.72 -18.15
C VAL A 174 -20.37 8.33 -18.44
N GLY A 175 -19.78 7.44 -17.64
CA GLY A 175 -18.42 6.98 -17.83
C GLY A 175 -18.17 6.05 -19.00
N THR A 176 -19.17 5.30 -19.42
CA THR A 176 -19.10 4.38 -20.56
C THR A 176 -19.37 5.12 -21.87
N PHE A 177 -20.35 6.03 -21.88
CA PHE A 177 -20.75 6.76 -23.09
C PHE A 177 -19.90 8.01 -23.36
N LEU A 178 -19.36 8.67 -22.33
CA LEU A 178 -18.62 9.93 -22.46
C LEU A 178 -17.10 9.69 -22.34
N PHE A 179 -16.39 9.77 -23.47
CA PHE A 179 -14.92 9.58 -23.61
C PHE A 179 -14.39 8.19 -23.18
N PRO A 180 -14.69 7.11 -23.93
CA PRO A 180 -14.13 5.80 -23.65
C PRO A 180 -12.60 5.80 -23.80
N THR A 181 -11.88 5.32 -22.78
CA THR A 181 -10.40 5.21 -22.80
C THR A 181 -9.98 3.75 -22.95
N LYS A 182 -9.05 3.46 -23.87
CA LYS A 182 -8.41 2.13 -24.01
C LYS A 182 -7.29 2.00 -22.97
N THR A 183 -7.46 1.17 -21.95
CA THR A 183 -6.58 1.09 -20.75
C THR A 183 -5.54 -0.04 -20.82
N GLU A 184 -5.63 -0.87 -21.86
CA GLU A 184 -5.04 -2.21 -21.95
C GLU A 184 -3.56 -2.26 -22.37
N GLN A 185 -3.05 -1.22 -23.06
CA GLN A 185 -1.71 -1.25 -23.65
C GLN A 185 -0.54 -0.96 -22.69
N ASN A 186 -0.81 -0.58 -21.43
CA ASN A 186 0.23 -0.09 -20.51
C ASN A 186 0.92 -1.22 -19.70
N LEU A 187 0.27 -2.38 -19.50
CA LEU A 187 0.84 -3.45 -18.67
C LEU A 187 2.05 -4.15 -19.30
N ARG A 188 1.98 -4.48 -20.59
CA ARG A 188 3.08 -5.13 -21.31
C ARG A 188 4.32 -4.23 -21.36
N GLN A 189 4.11 -2.92 -21.54
CA GLN A 189 5.21 -1.94 -21.50
C GLN A 189 5.90 -1.89 -20.12
N LEU A 190 5.13 -1.90 -19.03
CA LEU A 190 5.70 -1.94 -17.67
C LEU A 190 6.41 -3.27 -17.37
N ALA A 191 5.92 -4.38 -17.91
CA ALA A 191 6.58 -5.69 -17.79
C ALA A 191 7.91 -5.71 -18.55
N ALA A 192 7.96 -5.10 -19.75
CA ALA A 192 9.18 -4.94 -20.54
C ALA A 192 10.21 -4.04 -19.83
N ASP A 193 9.77 -2.89 -19.29
CA ASP A 193 10.65 -1.99 -18.52
C ASP A 193 11.22 -2.70 -17.28
N LEU A 194 10.39 -3.43 -16.52
CA LEU A 194 10.86 -4.22 -15.37
C LEU A 194 11.93 -5.24 -15.80
N LYS A 195 11.68 -5.97 -16.89
CA LYS A 195 12.64 -6.95 -17.42
C LYS A 195 13.96 -6.30 -17.82
N GLU A 196 13.92 -5.16 -18.49
CA GLU A 196 15.14 -4.41 -18.88
C GLU A 196 15.98 -4.06 -17.64
N LYS A 197 15.35 -3.61 -16.55
CA LYS A 197 16.05 -3.35 -15.28
C LYS A 197 16.58 -4.63 -14.63
N GLN A 198 15.86 -5.75 -14.71
CA GLN A 198 16.34 -7.05 -14.22
C GLN A 198 17.58 -7.51 -14.98
N GLN A 199 17.57 -7.40 -16.31
CA GLN A 199 18.70 -7.75 -17.15
C GLN A 199 19.92 -6.86 -16.88
N ALA A 200 19.71 -5.54 -16.71
CA ALA A 200 20.78 -4.61 -16.36
C ALA A 200 21.42 -4.93 -15.00
N VAL A 201 20.63 -5.28 -13.99
CA VAL A 201 21.14 -5.72 -12.67
C VAL A 201 21.92 -7.03 -12.79
N PHE A 202 21.42 -8.00 -13.56
CA PHE A 202 22.14 -9.26 -13.81
C PHE A 202 23.50 -9.00 -14.48
N ALA A 203 23.53 -8.21 -15.55
CA ALA A 203 24.76 -7.83 -16.24
C ALA A 203 25.75 -7.10 -15.30
N GLY A 204 25.25 -6.21 -14.44
CA GLY A 204 26.06 -5.53 -13.43
C GLY A 204 26.71 -6.49 -12.41
N ILE A 205 25.97 -7.52 -11.97
CA ILE A 205 26.49 -8.56 -11.07
C ILE A 205 27.62 -9.36 -11.74
N ILE A 206 27.41 -9.81 -12.97
CA ILE A 206 28.40 -10.57 -13.73
C ILE A 206 29.64 -9.72 -14.02
N HIS A 207 29.45 -8.45 -14.41
CA HIS A 207 30.59 -7.55 -14.65
C HIS A 207 31.41 -7.34 -13.39
N ARG A 208 30.76 -7.11 -12.24
CA ARG A 208 31.44 -6.97 -10.95
C ARG A 208 32.24 -8.22 -10.55
N GLN A 209 31.76 -9.41 -10.93
CA GLN A 209 32.46 -10.67 -10.71
C GLN A 209 33.67 -10.87 -11.63
N SER A 210 33.73 -10.19 -12.78
CA SER A 210 34.88 -10.25 -13.69
C SER A 210 36.01 -9.25 -13.36
N LEU A 211 35.78 -8.32 -12.43
CA LEU A 211 36.75 -7.27 -12.07
C LEU A 211 37.74 -7.74 -11.00
N THR A 212 39.03 -7.62 -11.28
CA THR A 212 40.07 -7.92 -10.28
C THR A 212 39.94 -7.04 -9.01
N PRO A 213 40.47 -7.47 -7.84
CA PRO A 213 40.39 -6.70 -6.59
C PRO A 213 40.87 -5.24 -6.72
N THR A 214 41.91 -5.00 -7.52
CA THR A 214 42.46 -3.67 -7.77
C THR A 214 41.53 -2.79 -8.62
N GLN A 215 40.73 -3.40 -9.51
CA GLN A 215 39.75 -2.69 -10.35
C GLN A 215 38.44 -2.43 -9.60
N LEU A 216 38.07 -3.27 -8.64
CA LEU A 216 36.91 -3.10 -7.78
C LEU A 216 37.00 -1.85 -6.89
N ASP A 217 38.19 -1.51 -6.39
CA ASP A 217 38.40 -0.33 -5.54
C ASP A 217 38.26 1.02 -6.28
N GLU A 218 38.47 1.02 -7.61
CA GLU A 218 38.31 2.20 -8.47
C GLU A 218 37.00 2.21 -9.27
N PHE A 219 36.18 1.15 -9.16
CA PHE A 219 34.94 0.99 -9.91
C PHE A 219 33.79 1.76 -9.27
N ASP A 220 33.24 2.74 -9.99
CA ASP A 220 32.00 3.42 -9.62
C ASP A 220 30.81 2.48 -9.83
N ASP A 221 30.44 1.72 -8.79
CA ASP A 221 29.45 0.65 -8.88
C ASP A 221 28.04 1.19 -9.17
N PRO A 222 27.46 0.98 -10.37
CA PRO A 222 26.11 1.45 -10.69
C PRO A 222 25.02 0.56 -10.08
N LEU A 223 25.38 -0.59 -9.51
CA LEU A 223 24.46 -1.61 -9.02
C LEU A 223 23.48 -1.09 -7.95
N PRO A 224 23.87 -0.24 -6.98
CA PRO A 224 22.93 0.33 -6.01
C PRO A 224 21.83 1.18 -6.65
N GLU A 225 22.16 1.98 -7.67
CA GLU A 225 21.16 2.78 -8.40
C GLU A 225 20.25 1.91 -9.26
N LEU A 226 20.82 0.90 -9.93
CA LEU A 226 20.06 -0.07 -10.72
C LEU A 226 19.08 -0.87 -9.84
N ILE A 227 19.49 -1.29 -8.65
CA ILE A 227 18.61 -1.97 -7.68
C ILE A 227 17.45 -1.04 -7.26
N LYS A 228 17.71 0.25 -7.03
CA LYS A 228 16.67 1.24 -6.70
C LYS A 228 15.69 1.44 -7.86
N ALA A 229 16.19 1.51 -9.10
CA ALA A 229 15.37 1.59 -10.30
C ALA A 229 14.51 0.32 -10.47
N LEU A 230 15.10 -0.86 -10.26
CA LEU A 230 14.43 -2.15 -10.32
C LEU A 230 13.25 -2.25 -9.33
N PHE A 231 13.44 -1.80 -8.07
CA PHE A 231 12.35 -1.74 -7.09
C PHE A 231 11.22 -0.81 -7.53
N THR A 232 11.58 0.32 -8.15
CA THR A 232 10.61 1.30 -8.64
C THR A 232 9.77 0.70 -9.77
N ALA A 233 10.40 0.07 -10.76
CA ALA A 233 9.72 -0.60 -11.87
C ALA A 233 8.80 -1.74 -11.38
N GLN A 234 9.28 -2.58 -10.44
CA GLN A 234 8.47 -3.65 -9.85
C GLN A 234 7.24 -3.08 -9.13
N SER A 235 7.41 -2.01 -8.35
CA SER A 235 6.29 -1.37 -7.65
C SER A 235 5.27 -0.77 -8.63
N GLN A 236 5.71 -0.20 -9.75
CA GLN A 236 4.82 0.36 -10.76
C GLN A 236 3.99 -0.73 -11.46
N LEU A 237 4.63 -1.86 -11.82
CA LEU A 237 3.94 -3.02 -12.39
C LEU A 237 2.91 -3.60 -11.41
N ASP A 238 3.30 -3.85 -10.16
CA ASP A 238 2.42 -4.38 -9.10
C ASP A 238 1.20 -3.45 -8.90
N GLN A 239 1.42 -2.14 -8.82
CA GLN A 239 0.36 -1.15 -8.67
C GLN A 239 -0.59 -1.18 -9.87
N ARG A 240 -0.07 -1.14 -11.09
CA ARG A 240 -0.89 -1.12 -12.31
C ARG A 240 -1.68 -2.40 -12.49
N TYR A 241 -1.08 -3.56 -12.25
CA TYR A 241 -1.78 -4.85 -12.30
C TYR A 241 -2.87 -4.93 -11.24
N SER A 242 -2.61 -4.46 -10.01
CA SER A 242 -3.62 -4.45 -8.94
C SER A 242 -4.85 -3.59 -9.26
N LEU A 243 -4.70 -2.59 -10.13
CA LEU A 243 -5.79 -1.76 -10.64
C LEU A 243 -6.58 -2.52 -11.72
N ILE A 244 -5.89 -3.10 -12.71
CA ILE A 244 -6.52 -3.74 -13.88
C ILE A 244 -7.12 -5.11 -13.57
N SER A 245 -6.49 -5.92 -12.72
CA SER A 245 -6.97 -7.26 -12.30
C SER A 245 -8.30 -7.25 -11.51
N LYS A 246 -8.77 -6.05 -11.13
CA LYS A 246 -10.07 -5.80 -10.51
C LYS A 246 -11.13 -5.36 -11.52
N GLU A 247 -10.74 -5.00 -12.73
CA GLU A 247 -11.63 -4.69 -13.84
C GLU A 247 -12.06 -6.01 -14.50
N CYS A 248 -13.33 -6.18 -14.89
CA CYS A 248 -13.74 -7.24 -15.83
C CYS A 248 -13.17 -6.92 -17.22
N SER A 249 -11.86 -7.16 -17.39
CA SER A 249 -11.08 -7.00 -18.63
C SER A 249 -10.59 -8.36 -19.11
N ASP A 250 -9.95 -8.43 -20.29
CA ASP A 250 -9.34 -9.67 -20.80
C ASP A 250 -8.29 -10.23 -19.82
N VAL A 251 -7.60 -9.35 -19.08
CA VAL A 251 -6.69 -9.70 -17.97
C VAL A 251 -7.40 -10.45 -16.84
N SER A 252 -8.69 -10.20 -16.62
CA SER A 252 -9.48 -10.93 -15.61
C SER A 252 -9.84 -12.35 -16.05
N ALA A 253 -9.88 -12.62 -17.35
CA ALA A 253 -10.08 -13.96 -17.90
C ALA A 253 -8.85 -14.85 -17.67
N TYR A 254 -7.64 -14.28 -17.80
CA TYR A 254 -6.34 -14.96 -17.59
C TYR A 254 -5.68 -14.59 -16.26
N LYS A 255 -6.51 -14.35 -15.23
CA LYS A 255 -6.02 -13.82 -13.95
C LYS A 255 -4.97 -14.72 -13.30
N THR A 256 -5.17 -16.03 -13.35
CA THR A 256 -4.27 -17.02 -12.75
C THR A 256 -2.87 -16.94 -13.35
N GLU A 257 -2.80 -16.79 -14.67
CA GLU A 257 -1.60 -16.75 -15.48
C GLU A 257 -0.85 -15.45 -15.23
N TRP A 258 -1.57 -14.32 -15.16
CA TRP A 258 -0.98 -13.05 -14.75
C TRP A 258 -0.49 -13.04 -13.29
N ASP A 259 -1.24 -13.64 -12.36
CA ASP A 259 -0.81 -13.79 -10.96
C ASP A 259 0.49 -14.61 -10.87
N LEU A 260 0.62 -15.65 -11.71
CA LEU A 260 1.84 -16.46 -11.86
C LEU A 260 3.00 -15.67 -12.45
N ALA A 261 2.77 -14.88 -13.51
CA ALA A 261 3.79 -14.05 -14.13
C ALA A 261 4.36 -13.03 -13.12
N LEU A 262 3.48 -12.30 -12.43
CA LEU A 262 3.90 -11.35 -11.38
C LEU A 262 4.66 -12.03 -10.25
N HIS A 263 4.26 -13.25 -9.88
CA HIS A 263 4.97 -14.03 -8.88
C HIS A 263 6.42 -14.30 -9.30
N TYR A 264 6.66 -14.77 -10.53
CA TYR A 264 8.00 -15.06 -11.02
C TYR A 264 8.83 -13.80 -11.25
N TYR A 265 8.26 -12.72 -11.81
CA TYR A 265 8.92 -11.41 -11.88
C TYR A 265 9.44 -10.97 -10.51
N LYS A 266 8.60 -11.08 -9.47
CA LYS A 266 8.98 -10.72 -8.10
C LYS A 266 10.07 -11.62 -7.52
N GLN A 267 10.02 -12.94 -7.78
CA GLN A 267 11.05 -13.87 -7.33
C GLN A 267 12.41 -13.61 -8.00
N ILE A 268 12.41 -13.24 -9.29
CA ILE A 268 13.62 -12.88 -10.04
C ILE A 268 14.21 -11.59 -9.45
N THR A 269 13.38 -10.54 -9.27
CA THR A 269 13.78 -9.29 -8.62
C THR A 269 14.42 -9.56 -7.25
N GLN A 270 13.77 -10.37 -6.39
CA GLN A 270 14.29 -10.67 -5.06
C GLN A 270 15.63 -11.42 -5.09
N GLN A 271 15.81 -12.35 -6.03
CA GLN A 271 17.05 -13.09 -6.17
C GLN A 271 18.19 -12.20 -6.67
N LEU A 272 17.94 -11.39 -7.70
CA LEU A 272 18.94 -10.45 -8.23
C LEU A 272 19.38 -9.43 -7.18
N VAL A 273 18.44 -8.91 -6.40
CA VAL A 273 18.79 -8.01 -5.28
C VAL A 273 19.59 -8.74 -4.21
N ALA A 274 19.21 -9.97 -3.84
CA ALA A 274 19.93 -10.75 -2.83
C ALA A 274 21.38 -11.02 -3.26
N VAL A 275 21.60 -11.38 -4.53
CA VAL A 275 22.93 -11.65 -5.10
C VAL A 275 23.73 -10.35 -5.29
N GLY A 276 23.08 -9.27 -5.74
CA GLY A 276 23.74 -7.98 -5.94
C GLY A 276 24.13 -7.27 -4.63
N GLN A 277 23.44 -7.58 -3.53
CA GLN A 277 23.75 -7.04 -2.20
C GLN A 277 24.66 -7.94 -1.38
N SER A 278 24.77 -9.23 -1.71
CA SER A 278 25.75 -10.10 -1.06
C SER A 278 27.14 -9.72 -1.54
N SER A 279 27.90 -9.01 -0.70
CA SER A 279 29.34 -8.91 -0.83
C SER A 279 29.90 -10.32 -0.76
N PHE A 280 30.20 -10.94 -1.90
CA PHE A 280 31.13 -12.07 -1.91
C PHE A 280 32.50 -11.46 -1.58
N ASP A 281 32.80 -11.36 -0.28
CA ASP A 281 34.02 -10.73 0.26
C ASP A 281 35.33 -11.36 -0.25
N GLN A 282 35.23 -12.52 -0.91
CA GLN A 282 36.29 -13.09 -1.71
C GLN A 282 35.81 -13.11 -3.15
N HIS A 283 36.49 -12.33 -3.98
CA HIS A 283 36.36 -12.38 -5.43
C HIS A 283 36.63 -13.82 -5.89
N VAL A 284 35.56 -14.51 -6.29
CA VAL A 284 35.65 -15.84 -6.87
C VAL A 284 35.28 -15.69 -8.33
N ASP A 285 36.27 -15.86 -9.20
CA ASP A 285 36.03 -15.83 -10.63
C ASP A 285 35.20 -17.06 -11.02
N GLY A 286 34.03 -16.84 -11.62
CA GLY A 286 33.11 -17.91 -11.98
C GLY A 286 33.72 -18.88 -12.99
N GLU A 287 34.63 -18.38 -13.84
CA GLU A 287 35.34 -19.16 -14.86
C GLU A 287 36.31 -20.19 -14.28
N ASP A 288 36.89 -19.91 -13.11
CA ASP A 288 37.88 -20.80 -12.49
C ASP A 288 37.26 -22.07 -11.88
N PHE A 289 35.96 -22.03 -11.54
CA PHE A 289 35.30 -23.08 -10.75
C PHE A 289 34.07 -23.71 -11.43
N ILE A 290 33.53 -23.08 -12.48
CA ILE A 290 32.36 -23.57 -13.22
C ILE A 290 32.76 -23.71 -14.68
N GLY A 291 32.86 -24.96 -15.16
CA GLY A 291 33.32 -25.27 -16.51
C GLY A 291 32.40 -24.76 -17.63
N ASN A 292 31.11 -24.57 -17.34
CA ASN A 292 30.13 -24.02 -18.29
C ASN A 292 29.59 -22.63 -17.89
N TYR A 293 30.43 -21.82 -17.23
CA TYR A 293 30.02 -20.51 -16.72
C TYR A 293 29.53 -19.55 -17.80
N GLN A 294 30.30 -19.40 -18.88
CA GLN A 294 29.96 -18.54 -20.03
C GLN A 294 28.65 -19.00 -20.70
N ASP A 295 28.50 -20.31 -20.92
CA ASP A 295 27.29 -20.90 -21.50
C ASP A 295 26.05 -20.63 -20.62
N ALA A 296 26.19 -20.77 -19.30
CA ALA A 296 25.11 -20.52 -18.35
C ALA A 296 24.68 -19.04 -18.34
N VAL A 297 25.63 -18.10 -18.42
CA VAL A 297 25.36 -16.67 -18.50
C VAL A 297 24.68 -16.32 -19.84
N GLU A 298 25.15 -16.90 -20.93
CA GLU A 298 24.57 -16.68 -22.26
C GLU A 298 23.15 -17.23 -22.36
N GLU A 299 22.87 -18.44 -21.84
CA GLU A 299 21.53 -19.02 -21.81
C GLU A 299 20.55 -18.15 -21.00
N ILE A 300 20.98 -17.58 -19.86
CA ILE A 300 20.17 -16.64 -19.08
C ILE A 300 19.89 -15.34 -19.86
N ASN A 301 20.88 -14.79 -20.58
CA ASN A 301 20.69 -13.62 -21.42
C ASN A 301 19.74 -13.91 -22.60
N GLN A 302 19.83 -15.10 -23.19
CA GLN A 302 18.90 -15.55 -24.23
C GLN A 302 17.47 -15.65 -23.69
N LEU A 303 17.26 -16.15 -22.48
CA LEU A 303 15.91 -16.18 -21.86
C LEU A 303 15.31 -14.79 -21.66
N PHE A 304 16.12 -13.78 -21.31
CA PHE A 304 15.66 -12.39 -21.21
C PHE A 304 15.21 -11.82 -22.56
N SER A 305 15.88 -12.19 -23.66
CA SER A 305 15.49 -11.82 -25.02
C SER A 305 14.24 -12.58 -25.49
N GLN A 306 14.18 -13.90 -25.25
CA GLN A 306 13.03 -14.74 -25.60
C GLN A 306 11.74 -14.29 -24.89
N LEU A 307 11.84 -13.63 -23.74
CA LEU A 307 10.67 -13.05 -23.07
C LEU A 307 10.02 -11.93 -23.88
N ASP A 308 10.79 -11.15 -24.66
CA ASP A 308 10.21 -10.14 -25.56
C ASP A 308 9.44 -10.79 -26.70
N ASP A 309 10.04 -11.83 -27.28
CA ASP A 309 9.42 -12.62 -28.34
C ASP A 309 8.14 -13.30 -27.83
N ALA A 310 8.14 -13.83 -26.60
CA ALA A 310 6.95 -14.41 -25.97
C ALA A 310 5.81 -13.38 -25.79
N TRP A 311 6.12 -12.10 -25.56
CA TRP A 311 5.12 -11.04 -25.50
C TRP A 311 4.66 -10.54 -26.89
N ALA A 312 5.50 -10.67 -27.91
CA ALA A 312 5.29 -10.17 -29.27
C ALA A 312 4.66 -11.21 -30.22
N GLU A 313 5.14 -12.45 -30.19
CA GLU A 313 4.73 -13.58 -31.02
C GLU A 313 4.07 -14.67 -30.15
N GLN A 314 2.74 -14.63 -30.04
CA GLN A 314 1.90 -15.56 -29.26
C GLN A 314 1.89 -17.02 -29.80
N GLN A 315 2.84 -17.44 -30.63
CA GLN A 315 2.88 -18.75 -31.29
C GLN A 315 4.12 -19.59 -30.99
N SER A 316 5.06 -19.07 -30.20
CA SER A 316 6.26 -19.81 -29.77
C SER A 316 5.92 -20.65 -28.54
N HIS A 317 5.70 -21.95 -28.71
CA HIS A 317 5.59 -22.88 -27.58
C HIS A 317 6.97 -23.04 -26.92
N TYR A 318 7.17 -22.37 -25.78
CA TYR A 318 8.35 -22.55 -24.94
C TYR A 318 8.04 -23.55 -23.80
N ILE A 319 8.79 -24.65 -23.73
CA ILE A 319 8.75 -25.61 -22.62
C ILE A 319 10.04 -25.41 -21.83
N GLY A 320 9.93 -25.27 -20.50
CA GLY A 320 11.08 -24.92 -19.68
C GLY A 320 12.23 -25.92 -19.75
N SER A 321 13.45 -25.41 -19.94
CA SER A 321 14.70 -26.16 -19.90
C SER A 321 15.31 -26.15 -18.48
N GLU A 322 16.01 -27.23 -18.12
CA GLU A 322 16.82 -27.26 -16.89
C GLU A 322 18.29 -27.00 -17.22
N LEU A 323 18.83 -25.90 -16.70
CA LEU A 323 20.28 -25.65 -16.72
C LEU A 323 20.99 -26.63 -15.77
N LYS A 324 21.96 -27.37 -16.33
CA LYS A 324 22.96 -28.10 -15.55
C LYS A 324 24.19 -27.21 -15.40
N VAL A 325 24.71 -27.12 -14.19
CA VAL A 325 25.92 -26.35 -13.89
C VAL A 325 27.02 -27.37 -13.59
N ASP A 326 28.04 -27.38 -14.45
CA ASP A 326 29.15 -28.31 -14.38
C ASP A 326 30.30 -27.63 -13.63
N PHE A 327 30.63 -28.22 -12.49
CA PHE A 327 31.63 -27.70 -11.57
C PHE A 327 32.99 -28.32 -11.88
N GLU A 328 34.04 -27.49 -11.92
CA GLU A 328 35.41 -27.96 -12.18
C GLU A 328 35.96 -28.65 -10.92
N VAL A 329 35.97 -29.98 -10.96
CA VAL A 329 36.18 -30.82 -9.76
C VAL A 329 37.58 -30.67 -9.19
N ASP A 330 38.58 -30.46 -10.04
CA ASP A 330 39.97 -30.36 -9.62
C ASP A 330 40.32 -28.96 -9.08
N ALA A 331 39.71 -27.90 -9.63
CA ALA A 331 39.80 -26.54 -9.08
C ALA A 331 39.12 -26.45 -7.70
N LEU A 332 37.92 -27.03 -7.55
CA LEU A 332 37.17 -27.05 -6.29
C LEU A 332 37.76 -27.95 -5.18
N LYS A 333 38.66 -28.87 -5.54
CA LYS A 333 39.43 -29.66 -4.56
C LYS A 333 40.60 -28.86 -3.99
N ASN A 334 41.21 -27.99 -4.79
CA ASN A 334 42.39 -27.22 -4.42
C ASN A 334 42.07 -25.82 -3.85
N ALA A 335 40.83 -25.35 -4.01
CA ALA A 335 40.33 -24.08 -3.48
C ALA A 335 40.21 -24.07 -1.95
N GLY A 336 40.34 -22.88 -1.35
CA GLY A 336 39.98 -22.67 0.05
C GLY A 336 38.51 -22.97 0.32
N HIS A 337 38.16 -23.30 1.57
CA HIS A 337 36.76 -23.61 1.92
C HIS A 337 35.79 -22.46 1.57
N PHE A 338 36.19 -21.20 1.75
CA PHE A 338 35.32 -20.07 1.43
C PHE A 338 35.16 -19.83 -0.07
N GLU A 339 36.24 -19.96 -0.85
CA GLU A 339 36.21 -19.87 -2.32
C GLU A 339 35.31 -20.96 -2.92
N LYS A 340 35.46 -22.20 -2.44
CA LYS A 340 34.61 -23.33 -2.81
C LYS A 340 33.13 -23.06 -2.51
N GLY A 341 32.82 -22.49 -1.36
CA GLY A 341 31.46 -22.15 -0.95
C GLY A 341 30.83 -21.07 -1.82
N SER A 342 31.58 -20.03 -2.13
CA SER A 342 31.17 -18.93 -3.02
C SER A 342 30.93 -19.42 -4.45
N ALA A 343 31.83 -20.22 -5.02
CA ALA A 343 31.67 -20.81 -6.35
C ALA A 343 30.41 -21.68 -6.47
N ILE A 344 30.17 -22.55 -5.48
CA ILE A 344 28.96 -23.41 -5.46
C ILE A 344 27.70 -22.57 -5.30
N THR A 345 27.73 -21.52 -4.47
CA THR A 345 26.59 -20.62 -4.24
C THR A 345 26.25 -19.82 -5.51
N LEU A 346 27.26 -19.38 -6.25
CA LEU A 346 27.13 -18.70 -7.53
C LEU A 346 26.52 -19.64 -8.59
N GLY A 347 27.02 -20.86 -8.73
CA GLY A 347 26.46 -21.85 -9.65
C GLY A 347 25.01 -22.21 -9.33
N PHE A 348 24.67 -22.39 -8.04
CA PHE A 348 23.28 -22.60 -7.63
C PHE A 348 22.39 -21.39 -7.92
N SER A 349 22.91 -20.17 -7.75
CA SER A 349 22.19 -18.93 -8.05
C SER A 349 21.88 -18.81 -9.53
N LEU A 350 22.85 -19.08 -10.43
CA LEU A 350 22.62 -19.12 -11.88
C LEU A 350 21.54 -20.14 -12.25
N LYS A 351 21.65 -21.37 -11.73
CA LYS A 351 20.64 -22.43 -11.94
C LYS A 351 19.25 -22.00 -11.48
N SER A 352 19.14 -21.42 -10.29
CA SER A 352 17.84 -20.96 -9.76
C SER A 352 17.28 -19.78 -10.56
N LEU A 353 18.12 -18.88 -11.07
CA LEU A 353 17.69 -17.74 -11.87
C LEU A 353 17.15 -18.22 -13.22
N HIS A 354 17.90 -19.09 -13.89
CA HIS A 354 17.49 -19.75 -15.13
C HIS A 354 16.13 -20.44 -14.98
N GLN A 355 15.96 -21.27 -13.95
CA GLN A 355 14.68 -21.96 -13.70
C GLN A 355 13.50 -21.00 -13.51
N LYS A 356 13.70 -19.85 -12.85
CA LYS A 356 12.63 -18.87 -12.65
C LYS A 356 12.29 -18.10 -13.92
N LEU A 357 13.31 -17.74 -14.71
CA LEU A 357 13.12 -17.08 -16.01
C LEU A 357 12.43 -18.00 -17.00
N SER A 358 12.88 -19.25 -17.09
CA SER A 358 12.27 -20.28 -17.94
C SER A 358 10.78 -20.48 -17.60
N LYS A 359 10.43 -20.60 -16.31
CA LYS A 359 9.03 -20.66 -15.86
C LYS A 359 8.24 -19.39 -16.13
N LEU A 360 8.87 -18.23 -16.05
CA LEU A 360 8.23 -16.95 -16.40
C LEU A 360 7.89 -16.90 -17.89
N THR A 361 8.83 -17.28 -18.77
CA THR A 361 8.62 -17.33 -20.22
C THR A 361 7.48 -18.27 -20.58
N GLU A 362 7.46 -19.49 -20.02
CA GLU A 362 6.37 -20.45 -20.22
C GLU A 362 5.00 -19.94 -19.73
N VAL A 363 4.97 -19.20 -18.61
CA VAL A 363 3.71 -18.61 -18.11
C VAL A 363 3.25 -17.48 -19.03
N VAL A 364 4.16 -16.65 -19.53
CA VAL A 364 3.84 -15.53 -20.43
C VAL A 364 3.29 -16.04 -21.76
N THR A 365 3.83 -17.13 -22.32
CA THR A 365 3.28 -17.75 -23.55
C THR A 365 1.87 -18.30 -23.34
N CYS A 366 1.52 -18.72 -22.12
CA CYS A 366 0.17 -19.18 -21.78
C CYS A 366 -0.84 -18.02 -21.60
N ILE A 367 -0.40 -16.77 -21.45
CA ILE A 367 -1.31 -15.62 -21.31
C ILE A 367 -2.02 -15.39 -22.65
N ASP A 368 -3.34 -15.28 -22.62
CA ASP A 368 -4.23 -15.18 -23.79
C ASP A 368 -4.42 -16.48 -24.61
N SER A 369 -3.82 -17.61 -24.20
CA SER A 369 -4.05 -18.93 -24.81
C SER A 369 -5.21 -19.66 -24.13
N VAL A 370 -6.18 -20.12 -24.92
CA VAL A 370 -7.38 -20.84 -24.44
C VAL A 370 -7.08 -22.31 -24.11
N THR A 371 -6.00 -22.87 -24.67
CA THR A 371 -5.70 -24.31 -24.65
C THR A 371 -4.45 -24.68 -23.86
N GLU A 372 -3.57 -23.71 -23.57
CA GLU A 372 -2.29 -24.00 -22.94
C GLU A 372 -2.38 -24.06 -21.42
N ARG A 373 -1.77 -25.11 -20.87
CA ARG A 373 -1.57 -25.28 -19.43
C ARG A 373 -0.08 -25.31 -19.19
N VAL A 374 0.33 -24.57 -18.19
CA VAL A 374 1.66 -24.62 -17.61
C VAL A 374 2.03 -26.06 -17.26
N SER A 375 3.22 -26.52 -17.65
CA SER A 375 3.74 -27.88 -17.49
C SER A 375 4.10 -28.25 -16.06
N PHE A 376 4.18 -27.26 -15.16
CA PHE A 376 4.55 -27.43 -13.76
C PHE A 376 3.38 -27.17 -12.79
N ASP A 377 3.50 -27.74 -11.59
CA ASP A 377 2.55 -27.51 -10.50
C ASP A 377 2.51 -26.02 -10.10
N LYS A 378 1.33 -25.41 -10.28
CA LYS A 378 1.11 -23.99 -9.97
C LYS A 378 1.38 -23.72 -8.48
N PRO A 379 2.33 -22.84 -8.12
CA PRO A 379 2.51 -22.44 -6.72
C PRO A 379 1.24 -21.79 -6.18
N ASN A 380 0.94 -22.02 -4.89
CA ASN A 380 -0.23 -21.43 -4.25
C ASN A 380 -0.01 -19.95 -3.93
N ILE A 381 -0.26 -19.08 -4.92
CA ILE A 381 -0.06 -17.62 -4.83
C ILE A 381 -1.15 -16.93 -3.99
N ASN A 382 -2.33 -17.55 -3.86
CA ASN A 382 -3.54 -16.93 -3.32
C ASN A 382 -3.68 -16.91 -1.78
N ASN A 383 -2.63 -17.28 -1.02
CA ASN A 383 -2.73 -17.42 0.43
C ASN A 383 -2.29 -16.19 1.24
N THR A 384 -2.15 -15.02 0.62
CA THR A 384 -2.00 -13.79 1.41
C THR A 384 -3.33 -13.50 2.11
N SER A 385 -3.40 -13.80 3.41
CA SER A 385 -4.61 -13.59 4.19
C SER A 385 -5.11 -12.15 4.03
N ARG A 386 -6.37 -12.02 3.58
CA ARG A 386 -7.09 -10.77 3.29
C ARG A 386 -7.28 -9.86 4.51
N PHE A 387 -6.93 -10.38 5.69
CA PHE A 387 -7.03 -9.67 6.96
C PHE A 387 -5.69 -9.69 7.69
N ILE A 388 -5.35 -8.55 8.27
CA ILE A 388 -4.30 -8.39 9.27
C ILE A 388 -4.96 -8.59 10.63
N TRP A 389 -5.13 -9.85 11.01
CA TRP A 389 -5.64 -10.19 12.33
C TRP A 389 -4.65 -9.76 13.41
N TRP A 390 -5.20 -9.23 14.52
CA TRP A 390 -4.46 -8.88 15.74
C TRP A 390 -3.46 -7.71 15.60
N ASP A 391 -3.61 -6.84 14.60
CA ASP A 391 -2.85 -5.59 14.57
C ASP A 391 -3.33 -4.66 15.69
N ALA A 392 -2.38 -4.20 16.52
CA ALA A 392 -2.71 -3.42 17.71
C ALA A 392 -3.28 -2.04 17.37
N GLU A 393 -2.88 -1.41 16.25
CA GLU A 393 -3.49 -0.13 15.82
C GLU A 393 -4.96 -0.31 15.47
N ASN A 394 -5.29 -1.39 14.74
CA ASN A 394 -6.66 -1.65 14.30
C ASN A 394 -7.59 -1.88 15.49
N PHE A 395 -7.11 -2.63 16.49
CA PHE A 395 -7.83 -2.83 17.75
C PHE A 395 -7.95 -1.53 18.56
N LYS A 396 -6.88 -0.74 18.67
CA LYS A 396 -6.92 0.59 19.31
C LYS A 396 -7.93 1.52 18.64
N THR A 397 -8.02 1.51 17.31
CA THR A 397 -9.03 2.30 16.58
C THR A 397 -10.44 1.87 16.94
N ALA A 398 -10.72 0.56 17.06
CA ALA A 398 -12.03 0.08 17.49
C ALA A 398 -12.41 0.58 18.89
N ILE A 399 -11.45 0.58 19.82
CA ILE A 399 -11.63 1.17 21.16
C ILE A 399 -11.86 2.68 21.05
N LYS A 400 -11.09 3.41 20.22
CA LYS A 400 -11.30 4.85 20.02
C LYS A 400 -12.69 5.16 19.49
N VAL A 401 -13.18 4.37 18.54
CA VAL A 401 -14.55 4.47 18.01
C VAL A 401 -15.57 4.28 19.13
N PHE A 402 -15.46 3.21 19.91
CA PHE A 402 -16.36 2.92 21.03
C PHE A 402 -16.39 4.08 22.04
N VAL A 403 -15.21 4.53 22.49
CA VAL A 403 -15.09 5.63 23.46
C VAL A 403 -15.61 6.94 22.89
N THR A 404 -15.30 7.25 21.63
CA THR A 404 -15.78 8.47 20.96
C THR A 404 -17.30 8.48 20.83
N TYR A 405 -17.90 7.35 20.46
CA TYR A 405 -19.35 7.21 20.40
C TYR A 405 -19.99 7.55 21.74
N TRP A 406 -19.51 6.96 22.84
CA TRP A 406 -20.07 7.20 24.17
C TRP A 406 -19.83 8.61 24.69
N VAL A 407 -18.63 9.17 24.52
CA VAL A 407 -18.36 10.56 24.93
C VAL A 407 -19.23 11.54 24.14
N ALA A 408 -19.35 11.35 22.82
CA ALA A 408 -20.22 12.19 22.00
C ALA A 408 -21.71 11.99 22.35
N ALA A 409 -22.12 10.76 22.65
CA ALA A 409 -23.48 10.45 23.09
C ALA A 409 -23.83 11.10 24.42
N PHE A 410 -22.93 11.09 25.42
CA PHE A 410 -23.15 11.78 26.68
C PHE A 410 -23.24 13.30 26.49
N ILE A 411 -22.37 13.89 25.66
CA ILE A 411 -22.49 15.30 25.27
C ILE A 411 -23.87 15.57 24.64
N TRP A 412 -24.32 14.68 23.76
CA TRP A 412 -25.62 14.82 23.13
C TRP A 412 -26.79 14.73 24.14
N ILE A 413 -26.79 13.75 25.03
CA ILE A 413 -27.86 13.53 26.01
C ILE A 413 -27.95 14.71 27.01
N TYR A 414 -26.81 15.21 27.50
CA TYR A 414 -26.79 16.22 28.56
C TYR A 414 -26.75 17.67 28.06
N LEU A 415 -26.11 17.93 26.92
CA LEU A 415 -25.89 19.29 26.41
C LEU A 415 -26.66 19.59 25.11
N ASN A 416 -27.16 18.55 24.42
CA ASN A 416 -27.87 18.64 23.13
C ASN A 416 -27.22 19.64 22.15
N PRO A 417 -26.00 19.37 21.68
CA PRO A 417 -25.26 20.29 20.82
C PRO A 417 -25.98 20.49 19.47
N PRO A 418 -25.70 21.60 18.77
CA PRO A 418 -26.16 21.81 17.40
C PRO A 418 -25.92 20.59 16.50
N GLY A 419 -27.00 20.10 15.87
CA GLY A 419 -26.98 18.88 15.06
C GLY A 419 -27.40 17.59 15.79
N GLY A 420 -27.59 17.63 17.12
CA GLY A 420 -28.17 16.54 17.90
C GLY A 420 -27.43 15.21 17.73
N TYR A 421 -28.16 14.13 17.43
CA TYR A 421 -27.56 12.79 17.22
C TYR A 421 -26.59 12.75 16.02
N SER A 422 -26.72 13.65 15.04
CA SER A 422 -25.76 13.74 13.92
C SER A 422 -24.33 14.03 14.41
N PHE A 423 -24.17 14.74 15.53
CA PHE A 423 -22.87 14.94 16.17
C PHE A 423 -22.22 13.62 16.58
N VAL A 424 -22.99 12.68 17.14
CA VAL A 424 -22.52 11.34 17.53
C VAL A 424 -22.12 10.54 16.29
N ILE A 425 -22.96 10.54 15.26
CA ILE A 425 -22.73 9.83 14.00
C ILE A 425 -21.43 10.33 13.34
N PHE A 426 -21.32 11.63 13.07
CA PHE A 426 -20.17 12.18 12.37
C PHE A 426 -18.88 12.07 13.20
N SER A 427 -18.93 12.29 14.53
CA SER A 427 -17.77 12.08 15.40
C SER A 427 -17.25 10.65 15.31
N THR A 428 -18.16 9.66 15.32
CA THR A 428 -17.80 8.23 15.24
C THR A 428 -17.24 7.85 13.86
N ILE A 429 -17.86 8.35 12.78
CA ILE A 429 -17.40 8.09 11.40
C ILE A 429 -16.02 8.68 11.17
N TYR A 430 -15.84 9.98 11.44
CA TYR A 430 -14.56 10.64 11.23
C TYR A 430 -13.47 10.11 12.16
N MET A 431 -13.82 9.66 13.38
CA MET A 431 -12.89 8.93 14.24
C MET A 431 -12.33 7.69 13.56
N SER A 432 -13.21 6.85 13.04
CA SER A 432 -12.80 5.63 12.33
C SER A 432 -11.95 5.94 11.10
N LEU A 433 -12.20 7.08 10.43
CA LEU A 433 -11.47 7.46 9.23
C LEU A 433 -10.07 7.97 9.54
N LEU A 434 -9.92 8.79 10.58
CA LEU A 434 -8.70 9.56 10.86
C LEU A 434 -7.81 8.93 11.94
N SER A 435 -8.28 7.92 12.67
CA SER A 435 -7.50 7.24 13.70
C SER A 435 -6.19 6.68 13.14
N PHE A 436 -5.06 7.09 13.75
CA PHE A 436 -3.70 6.73 13.33
C PHE A 436 -3.38 7.04 11.85
N MET A 437 -4.04 8.04 11.24
CA MET A 437 -3.58 8.63 9.99
C MET A 437 -2.52 9.72 10.25
N PRO A 438 -1.54 9.92 9.36
CA PRO A 438 -0.50 10.96 9.48
C PRO A 438 -1.03 12.36 9.16
N VAL A 439 -2.23 12.67 9.62
CA VAL A 439 -2.93 13.92 9.37
C VAL A 439 -3.25 14.55 10.71
N HIS A 440 -2.71 15.73 10.96
CA HIS A 440 -3.07 16.47 12.16
C HIS A 440 -4.55 16.91 12.05
N PRO A 441 -5.39 16.70 13.08
CA PRO A 441 -6.82 17.04 13.01
C PRO A 441 -7.11 18.52 12.67
N VAL A 442 -6.18 19.43 12.98
CA VAL A 442 -6.31 20.86 12.60
C VAL A 442 -6.34 21.08 11.09
N MET A 443 -5.74 20.20 10.28
CA MET A 443 -5.88 20.26 8.83
C MET A 443 -7.35 20.09 8.40
N LEU A 444 -8.12 19.29 9.15
CA LEU A 444 -9.56 19.12 8.92
C LEU A 444 -10.32 20.43 9.15
N LEU A 445 -9.91 21.21 10.16
CA LEU A 445 -10.46 22.55 10.40
C LEU A 445 -10.25 23.44 9.18
N VAL A 446 -9.02 23.54 8.70
CA VAL A 446 -8.68 24.34 7.51
C VAL A 446 -9.48 23.89 6.28
N LEU A 447 -9.59 22.58 6.06
CA LEU A 447 -10.32 22.01 4.92
C LEU A 447 -11.83 22.27 4.99
N PHE A 448 -12.44 22.15 6.17
CA PHE A 448 -13.85 22.50 6.36
C PHE A 448 -14.09 24.01 6.20
N THR A 449 -13.25 24.85 6.80
CA THR A 449 -13.34 26.31 6.63
C THR A 449 -13.23 26.70 5.16
N PHE A 450 -12.33 26.07 4.41
CA PHE A 450 -12.21 26.26 2.97
C PHE A 450 -13.50 25.88 2.24
N GLY A 451 -14.10 24.72 2.53
CA GLY A 451 -15.39 24.33 1.95
C GLY A 451 -16.51 25.32 2.26
N PHE A 452 -16.61 25.78 3.52
CA PHE A 452 -17.61 26.75 3.96
C PHE A 452 -17.44 28.12 3.32
N LEU A 453 -16.19 28.54 3.07
CA LEU A 453 -15.89 29.83 2.43
C LEU A 453 -16.55 29.97 1.06
N PHE A 454 -16.73 28.88 0.31
CA PHE A 454 -17.41 28.88 -0.98
C PHE A 454 -18.88 28.49 -0.88
N ALA A 455 -19.22 27.54 0.00
CA ALA A 455 -20.59 27.08 0.18
C ALA A 455 -21.50 28.19 0.75
N VAL A 456 -21.06 28.93 1.77
CA VAL A 456 -21.91 29.94 2.44
C VAL A 456 -22.31 31.08 1.48
N PRO A 457 -21.39 31.71 0.71
CA PRO A 457 -21.79 32.71 -0.27
C PRO A 457 -22.69 32.13 -1.37
N ALA A 458 -22.45 30.90 -1.82
CA ALA A 458 -23.33 30.24 -2.79
C ALA A 458 -24.74 30.04 -2.23
N TYR A 459 -24.87 29.65 -0.95
CA TYR A 459 -26.17 29.51 -0.28
C TYR A 459 -26.92 30.83 -0.17
N ILE A 460 -26.22 31.91 0.17
CA ILE A 460 -26.85 33.20 0.49
C ILE A 460 -27.16 33.99 -0.79
N PHE A 461 -26.26 33.99 -1.77
CA PHE A 461 -26.35 34.88 -2.94
C PHE A 461 -26.73 34.18 -4.24
N VAL A 462 -26.46 32.88 -4.39
CA VAL A 462 -26.68 32.18 -5.65
C VAL A 462 -27.98 31.39 -5.61
N LEU A 463 -28.09 30.42 -4.69
CA LEU A 463 -29.23 29.50 -4.64
C LEU A 463 -30.61 30.20 -4.58
N PRO A 464 -30.85 31.28 -3.79
CA PRO A 464 -32.16 31.92 -3.70
C PRO A 464 -32.63 32.55 -5.01
N ASN A 465 -31.70 32.84 -5.92
CA ASN A 465 -31.99 33.45 -7.21
C ASN A 465 -32.22 32.40 -8.32
N LEU A 466 -31.98 31.11 -8.05
CA LEU A 466 -32.21 30.03 -9.01
C LEU A 466 -33.67 29.60 -8.91
N THR A 467 -34.40 29.74 -10.01
CA THR A 467 -35.84 29.40 -10.07
C THR A 467 -36.10 28.19 -10.95
N LEU A 468 -35.20 27.91 -11.91
CA LEU A 468 -35.33 26.81 -12.86
C LEU A 468 -34.38 25.66 -12.50
N GLY A 469 -34.85 24.42 -12.68
CA GLY A 469 -34.02 23.22 -12.47
C GLY A 469 -32.76 23.19 -13.36
N LEU A 470 -32.83 23.77 -14.56
CA LEU A 470 -31.65 23.90 -15.43
C LEU A 470 -30.61 24.88 -14.87
N GLU A 471 -31.03 25.97 -14.23
CA GLU A 471 -30.10 26.91 -13.59
C GLU A 471 -29.36 26.24 -12.43
N LEU A 472 -30.09 25.46 -11.61
CA LEU A 472 -29.50 24.61 -10.58
C LEU A 472 -28.52 23.58 -11.17
N GLY A 473 -28.89 22.97 -12.30
CA GLY A 473 -28.03 22.04 -13.02
C GLY A 473 -26.71 22.64 -13.47
N VAL A 474 -26.77 23.83 -14.07
CA VAL A 474 -25.58 24.59 -14.49
C VAL A 474 -24.72 24.95 -13.28
N PHE A 475 -25.34 25.37 -12.17
CA PHE A 475 -24.62 25.65 -10.93
C PHE A 475 -23.87 24.42 -10.40
N ILE A 476 -24.54 23.27 -10.27
CA ILE A 476 -23.94 22.01 -9.80
C ILE A 476 -22.82 21.56 -10.73
N PHE A 477 -23.03 21.66 -12.05
CA PHE A 477 -22.03 21.33 -13.05
C PHE A 477 -20.78 22.19 -12.88
N LEU A 478 -20.93 23.52 -12.84
CA LEU A 478 -19.81 24.46 -12.71
C LEU A 478 -19.07 24.28 -11.39
N TYR A 479 -19.81 24.17 -10.27
CA TYR A 479 -19.23 23.95 -8.95
C TYR A 479 -18.39 22.66 -8.94
N THR A 480 -18.92 21.57 -9.50
CA THR A 480 -18.21 20.29 -9.56
C THR A 480 -17.04 20.30 -10.54
N PHE A 481 -17.21 20.95 -11.68
CA PHE A 481 -16.17 21.09 -12.69
C PHE A 481 -14.97 21.84 -12.10
N ILE A 482 -15.19 22.98 -11.43
CA ILE A 482 -14.13 23.74 -10.75
C ILE A 482 -13.42 22.86 -9.72
N ALA A 483 -14.17 22.06 -8.96
CA ALA A 483 -13.61 21.20 -7.93
C ALA A 483 -12.57 20.21 -8.46
N PHE A 484 -12.89 19.52 -9.56
CA PHE A 484 -12.02 18.49 -10.17
C PHE A 484 -11.01 19.05 -11.17
N TYR A 485 -11.25 20.26 -11.70
CA TYR A 485 -10.35 20.91 -12.65
C TYR A 485 -9.23 21.67 -11.94
N LEU A 486 -9.55 22.42 -10.87
CA LEU A 486 -8.62 23.33 -10.19
C LEU A 486 -7.93 22.67 -8.98
N PHE A 487 -8.68 21.91 -8.18
CA PHE A 487 -8.16 21.32 -6.95
C PHE A 487 -7.67 19.88 -7.17
N ASN A 488 -6.69 19.48 -6.37
CA ASN A 488 -6.18 18.11 -6.38
C ASN A 488 -6.30 17.49 -4.97
N GLY A 489 -6.47 16.17 -4.93
CA GLY A 489 -6.42 15.40 -3.68
C GLY A 489 -7.59 15.71 -2.73
N PRO A 490 -7.34 15.79 -1.40
CA PRO A 490 -8.40 15.96 -0.41
C PRO A 490 -9.20 17.26 -0.55
N VAL A 491 -8.58 18.34 -1.07
CA VAL A 491 -9.23 19.66 -1.18
C VAL A 491 -10.49 19.58 -2.05
N THR A 492 -10.47 18.82 -3.15
CA THR A 492 -11.62 18.59 -4.02
C THR A 492 -12.80 17.98 -3.26
N ILE A 493 -12.54 17.00 -2.38
CA ILE A 493 -13.58 16.32 -1.59
C ILE A 493 -14.22 17.30 -0.60
N PHE A 494 -13.42 18.07 0.14
CA PHE A 494 -13.96 19.02 1.12
C PHE A 494 -14.66 20.22 0.48
N PHE A 495 -14.18 20.66 -0.68
CA PHE A 495 -14.88 21.67 -1.49
C PHE A 495 -16.25 21.16 -1.95
N LEU A 496 -16.34 19.93 -2.45
CA LEU A 496 -17.60 19.28 -2.83
C LEU A 496 -18.48 18.94 -1.63
N MET A 497 -17.89 18.59 -0.48
CA MET A 497 -18.61 18.42 0.78
C MET A 497 -19.40 19.69 1.13
N GLY A 498 -18.84 20.86 0.80
CA GLY A 498 -19.53 22.14 0.88
C GLY A 498 -20.88 22.16 0.15
N LEU A 499 -21.00 21.54 -1.03
CA LEU A 499 -22.26 21.45 -1.78
C LEU A 499 -23.30 20.58 -1.04
N PHE A 500 -22.87 19.51 -0.39
CA PHE A 500 -23.76 18.64 0.39
C PHE A 500 -24.24 19.30 1.69
N ILE A 501 -23.40 20.16 2.27
CA ILE A 501 -23.75 20.98 3.45
C ILE A 501 -24.88 21.97 3.15
N LEU A 502 -25.04 22.40 1.89
CA LEU A 502 -26.14 23.28 1.46
C LEU A 502 -27.51 22.62 1.55
N ASN A 503 -27.57 21.29 1.72
CA ASN A 503 -28.78 20.48 1.77
C ASN A 503 -29.74 20.81 0.62
N ILE A 504 -29.22 20.80 -0.61
CA ILE A 504 -30.01 21.07 -1.82
C ILE A 504 -31.08 20.00 -1.95
N ASP A 505 -32.34 20.44 -1.94
CA ASP A 505 -33.53 19.61 -2.06
C ASP A 505 -34.53 20.25 -3.04
N ASN A 506 -35.55 19.50 -3.45
CA ASN A 506 -36.54 19.95 -4.42
C ASN A 506 -37.32 21.18 -3.93
N THR A 507 -37.57 21.27 -2.62
CA THR A 507 -38.12 22.45 -1.94
C THR A 507 -37.09 23.01 -0.98
N MET A 508 -36.50 24.15 -1.33
CA MET A 508 -35.51 24.83 -0.48
C MET A 508 -36.15 25.92 0.38
N PHE A 509 -35.95 25.82 1.69
CA PHE A 509 -36.24 26.90 2.63
C PHE A 509 -34.92 27.56 3.05
N TYR A 510 -34.74 28.84 2.71
CA TYR A 510 -33.53 29.58 3.03
C TYR A 510 -33.56 30.05 4.47
N HIS A 511 -32.80 29.37 5.32
CA HIS A 511 -32.69 29.73 6.73
C HIS A 511 -31.23 29.72 7.17
N PHE A 512 -30.69 30.90 7.45
CA PHE A 512 -29.30 31.06 7.86
C PHE A 512 -28.95 30.21 9.08
N GLY A 513 -29.90 30.03 10.01
CA GLY A 513 -29.72 29.16 11.18
C GLY A 513 -29.45 27.69 10.84
N ILE A 514 -29.95 27.17 9.71
CA ILE A 514 -29.68 25.77 9.29
C ILE A 514 -28.21 25.65 8.89
N VAL A 515 -27.72 26.57 8.06
CA VAL A 515 -26.32 26.59 7.61
C VAL A 515 -25.38 26.76 8.81
N MET A 516 -25.68 27.69 9.71
CA MET A 516 -24.90 27.88 10.94
C MET A 516 -24.89 26.64 11.83
N THR A 517 -26.03 25.95 11.97
CA THR A 517 -26.12 24.71 12.73
C THR A 517 -25.20 23.63 12.14
N VAL A 518 -25.21 23.46 10.82
CA VAL A 518 -24.35 22.49 10.14
C VAL A 518 -22.86 22.86 10.26
N MET A 519 -22.51 24.15 10.13
CA MET A 519 -21.14 24.61 10.33
C MET A 519 -20.64 24.34 11.76
N VAL A 520 -21.43 24.70 12.77
CA VAL A 520 -21.08 24.47 14.19
C VAL A 520 -20.94 22.97 14.47
N LEU A 521 -21.85 22.15 13.94
CA LEU A 521 -21.78 20.69 14.04
C LEU A 521 -20.42 20.15 13.55
N PHE A 522 -19.96 20.56 12.36
CA PHE A 522 -18.67 20.08 11.83
C PHE A 522 -17.47 20.59 12.63
N TYR A 523 -17.49 21.82 13.13
CA TYR A 523 -16.44 22.31 14.02
C TYR A 523 -16.41 21.57 15.36
N GLN A 524 -17.57 21.22 15.92
CA GLN A 524 -17.66 20.38 17.11
C GLN A 524 -17.12 18.96 16.85
N VAL A 525 -17.43 18.37 15.69
CA VAL A 525 -16.86 17.08 15.26
C VAL A 525 -15.34 17.17 15.16
N VAL A 526 -14.78 18.24 14.57
CA VAL A 526 -13.33 18.47 14.53
C VAL A 526 -12.73 18.54 15.93
N LEU A 527 -13.37 19.25 16.86
CA LEU A 527 -12.93 19.34 18.25
C LEU A 527 -12.95 17.97 18.95
N MET A 528 -13.98 17.17 18.69
CA MET A 528 -14.07 15.79 19.19
C MET A 528 -12.95 14.90 18.63
N ILE A 529 -12.57 15.09 17.36
CA ILE A 529 -11.44 14.38 16.74
C ILE A 529 -10.11 14.83 17.34
N ILE A 530 -9.94 16.14 17.59
CA ILE A 530 -8.77 16.67 18.31
C ILE A 530 -8.68 16.02 19.69
N PHE A 531 -9.78 15.97 20.44
CA PHE A 531 -9.79 15.31 21.75
C PHE A 531 -9.32 13.85 21.65
N SER A 532 -9.84 13.08 20.69
CA SER A 532 -9.43 11.69 20.57
C SER A 532 -8.04 11.47 19.95
N HIS A 533 -7.43 12.50 19.37
CA HIS A 533 -6.03 12.44 18.97
C HIS A 533 -5.12 12.16 20.18
N TYR A 534 -5.51 12.61 21.37
CA TYR A 534 -4.78 12.41 22.62
C TYR A 534 -5.34 11.25 23.46
N PHE A 535 -6.67 11.03 23.46
CA PHE A 535 -7.36 10.07 24.32
C PHE A 535 -8.20 9.04 23.53
N PRO A 536 -8.33 7.76 23.95
CA PRO A 536 -7.61 7.06 25.02
C PRO A 536 -6.17 6.68 24.68
N PHE A 537 -5.80 6.69 23.39
CA PHE A 537 -4.44 6.39 22.94
C PHE A 537 -3.88 7.57 22.16
N SER A 538 -2.67 8.02 22.49
CA SER A 538 -2.01 9.09 21.75
C SER A 538 -1.72 8.68 20.31
N SER A 539 -2.17 9.51 19.36
CA SER A 539 -1.86 9.42 17.93
C SER A 539 -0.75 10.39 17.50
N LYS A 540 0.03 10.93 18.46
CA LYS A 540 1.18 11.79 18.17
C LYS A 540 2.25 11.03 17.38
N PRO A 541 2.82 11.63 16.31
CA PRO A 541 3.84 10.98 15.47
C PRO A 541 5.05 10.45 16.25
N GLU A 542 5.58 11.23 17.20
CA GLU A 542 6.73 10.87 18.02
C GLU A 542 6.45 9.66 18.93
N HIS A 543 5.26 9.61 19.53
CA HIS A 543 4.83 8.47 20.34
C HIS A 543 4.64 7.21 19.48
N LEU A 544 4.03 7.37 18.30
CA LEU A 544 3.84 6.25 17.37
C LEU A 544 5.17 5.72 16.84
N PHE A 545 6.13 6.58 16.55
CA PHE A 545 7.47 6.19 16.13
C PHE A 545 8.17 5.32 17.19
N LEU A 546 8.12 5.71 18.47
CA LEU A 546 8.65 4.91 19.58
C LEU A 546 7.98 3.54 19.71
N VAL A 547 6.65 3.51 19.60
CA VAL A 547 5.86 2.27 19.68
C VAL A 547 6.16 1.35 18.50
N MET A 548 6.29 1.88 17.28
CA MET A 548 6.63 1.09 16.10
C MET A 548 8.03 0.49 16.21
N ARG A 549 9.02 1.27 16.69
CA ARG A 549 10.38 0.78 16.95
C ARG A 549 10.35 -0.39 17.93
N GLU A 550 9.77 -0.19 19.12
CA GLU A 550 9.74 -1.23 20.14
C GLU A 550 9.03 -2.50 19.64
N ARG A 551 7.91 -2.34 18.94
CA ARG A 551 7.20 -3.45 18.31
C ARG A 551 8.07 -4.19 17.30
N LEU A 552 8.74 -3.45 16.42
CA LEU A 552 9.57 -4.03 15.36
C LEU A 552 10.62 -4.96 15.97
N TYR A 553 11.44 -4.44 16.88
CA TYR A 553 12.54 -5.21 17.45
C TYR A 553 12.08 -6.36 18.37
N ARG A 554 10.97 -6.19 19.10
CA ARG A 554 10.36 -7.31 19.82
C ARG A 554 9.92 -8.42 18.86
N HIS A 555 9.31 -8.09 17.72
CA HIS A 555 8.94 -9.12 16.74
C HIS A 555 10.15 -9.75 16.04
N ILE A 556 11.23 -9.00 15.80
CA ILE A 556 12.49 -9.55 15.29
C ILE A 556 13.08 -10.56 16.28
N GLN A 557 13.15 -10.20 17.57
CA GLN A 557 13.61 -11.10 18.64
C GLN A 557 12.79 -12.41 18.64
N HIS A 558 11.45 -12.32 18.66
CA HIS A 558 10.60 -13.51 18.69
C HIS A 558 10.70 -14.34 17.41
N TYR A 559 10.92 -13.70 16.25
CA TYR A 559 11.17 -14.38 14.99
C TYR A 559 12.48 -15.17 15.02
N LEU A 560 13.57 -14.55 15.47
CA LEU A 560 14.91 -15.17 15.57
C LEU A 560 14.91 -16.32 16.60
N MET A 561 14.32 -16.13 17.79
CA MET A 561 14.17 -17.19 18.78
C MET A 561 13.30 -18.35 18.27
N SER A 562 12.28 -18.06 17.47
CA SER A 562 11.48 -19.13 16.85
C SER A 562 12.23 -19.81 15.71
N PHE A 563 13.21 -19.15 15.09
CA PHE A 563 14.07 -19.73 14.05
C PHE A 563 15.14 -20.64 14.65
N SER A 564 15.64 -20.37 15.86
CA SER A 564 16.67 -21.18 16.53
C SER A 564 16.18 -22.57 16.99
N ALA A 565 14.87 -22.82 17.08
CA ALA A 565 14.30 -24.14 17.38
C ALA A 565 14.64 -25.22 16.31
N LEU A 566 15.29 -26.31 16.73
CA LEU A 566 15.77 -27.42 15.88
C LEU A 566 14.62 -28.22 15.22
N GLU A 567 13.51 -28.43 15.94
CA GLU A 567 12.31 -29.11 15.44
C GLU A 567 11.05 -28.25 15.68
N PRO A 568 10.66 -27.39 14.73
CA PRO A 568 9.54 -26.50 14.87
C PRO A 568 8.23 -27.18 14.54
N ASN A 569 7.38 -27.27 15.57
CA ASN A 569 5.98 -27.64 15.42
C ASN A 569 5.25 -26.72 14.43
N LYS A 570 4.14 -27.21 13.83
CA LYS A 570 3.28 -26.42 12.92
C LYS A 570 2.87 -25.06 13.52
N PHE A 571 2.69 -25.00 14.84
CA PHE A 571 2.40 -23.76 15.57
C PHE A 571 3.55 -22.76 15.54
N GLN A 572 4.79 -23.22 15.76
CA GLN A 572 5.98 -22.35 15.72
C GLN A 572 6.22 -21.81 14.30
N ARG A 573 5.98 -22.61 13.26
CA ARG A 573 6.03 -22.17 11.86
C ARG A 573 5.01 -21.04 11.60
N ARG A 574 3.75 -21.23 12.01
CA ARG A 574 2.71 -20.19 11.92
C ARG A 574 3.06 -18.93 12.72
N LYS A 575 3.69 -19.09 13.89
CA LYS A 575 4.16 -17.98 14.73
C LYS A 575 5.27 -17.17 14.02
N ARG A 576 6.20 -17.84 13.34
CA ARG A 576 7.23 -17.18 12.51
C ARG A 576 6.62 -16.39 11.37
N GLU A 577 5.74 -17.03 10.59
CA GLU A 577 5.01 -16.37 9.48
C GLU A 577 4.22 -15.16 9.98
N PHE A 578 3.58 -15.28 11.15
CA PHE A 578 2.86 -14.19 11.79
C PHE A 578 3.78 -13.01 12.15
N HIS A 579 4.91 -13.27 12.81
CA HIS A 579 5.88 -12.22 13.15
C HIS A 579 6.45 -11.54 11.91
N LEU A 580 6.86 -12.31 10.90
CA LEU A 580 7.37 -11.74 9.65
C LEU A 580 6.30 -10.91 8.91
N LYS A 581 5.04 -11.37 8.92
CA LYS A 581 3.92 -10.60 8.37
C LYS A 581 3.77 -9.25 9.08
N ILE A 582 3.84 -9.22 10.41
CA ILE A 582 3.77 -7.96 11.18
C ILE A 582 4.97 -7.04 10.89
N LEU A 583 6.19 -7.58 10.77
CA LEU A 583 7.38 -6.80 10.46
C LEU A 583 7.23 -6.05 9.13
N LYS A 584 6.75 -6.74 8.09
CA LYS A 584 6.49 -6.15 6.76
C LYS A 584 5.47 -5.00 6.80
N PHE A 585 4.53 -5.01 7.74
CA PHE A 585 3.59 -3.88 7.94
C PHE A 585 4.13 -2.78 8.85
N THR A 586 4.99 -3.12 9.80
CA THR A 586 5.50 -2.18 10.81
C THR A 586 6.57 -1.26 10.22
N VAL A 587 7.42 -1.76 9.31
CA VAL A 587 8.51 -0.97 8.68
C VAL A 587 7.98 0.24 7.89
N PRO A 588 6.99 0.10 6.98
CA PRO A 588 6.44 1.25 6.27
C PRO A 588 5.79 2.27 7.22
N LYS A 589 5.12 1.80 8.30
CA LYS A 589 4.55 2.66 9.35
C LYS A 589 5.67 3.42 10.07
N LEU A 590 6.77 2.76 10.44
CA LEU A 590 7.93 3.38 11.09
C LEU A 590 8.49 4.53 10.25
N LYS A 591 8.72 4.29 8.95
CA LYS A 591 9.20 5.28 7.98
C LYS A 591 8.22 6.45 7.79
N LEU A 592 6.92 6.14 7.73
CA LEU A 592 5.86 7.14 7.64
C LEU A 592 5.84 8.06 8.86
N TRP A 593 5.89 7.52 10.07
CA TRP A 593 5.88 8.32 11.29
C TRP A 593 7.17 9.12 11.49
N ALA A 594 8.33 8.55 11.10
CA ALA A 594 9.60 9.27 11.07
C ALA A 594 9.50 10.58 10.27
N SER A 595 8.86 10.53 9.09
CA SER A 595 8.67 11.71 8.22
C SER A 595 7.70 12.77 8.75
N LYS A 596 6.92 12.45 9.79
CA LYS A 596 5.82 13.29 10.30
C LYS A 596 6.08 13.90 11.67
N ILE A 597 7.23 13.63 12.27
CA ILE A 597 7.65 14.24 13.53
C ILE A 597 7.91 15.74 13.30
N ASN A 598 7.36 16.59 14.16
CA ASN A 598 7.56 18.03 14.08
C ASN A 598 8.93 18.43 14.64
N LEU A 599 9.92 18.57 13.76
CA LEU A 599 11.31 18.91 14.13
C LEU A 599 11.44 20.28 14.81
N LYS A 600 10.47 21.20 14.67
CA LYS A 600 10.50 22.48 15.40
C LYS A 600 10.43 22.28 16.92
N LEU A 601 9.78 21.20 17.36
CA LEU A 601 9.71 20.84 18.78
C LEU A 601 10.98 20.10 19.25
N PHE A 602 11.81 19.63 18.32
CA PHE A 602 12.96 18.77 18.58
C PHE A 602 14.20 19.28 17.81
N PRO A 603 14.80 20.41 18.23
CA PRO A 603 15.90 21.04 17.49
C PRO A 603 17.18 20.19 17.41
N ALA A 604 17.36 19.23 18.33
CA ALA A 604 18.47 18.28 18.30
C ALA A 604 18.27 17.11 17.31
N LEU A 605 17.09 16.98 16.70
CA LEU A 605 16.75 15.90 15.78
C LEU A 605 16.75 16.37 14.33
N SER A 606 17.37 15.58 13.45
CA SER A 606 17.32 15.79 12.00
C SER A 606 16.32 14.83 11.35
N SER A 607 15.63 15.27 10.29
CA SER A 607 14.76 14.36 9.51
C SER A 607 15.56 13.19 8.92
N GLU A 608 16.82 13.45 8.56
CA GLU A 608 17.71 12.49 7.93
C GLU A 608 18.08 11.34 8.87
N SER A 609 18.36 11.62 10.15
CA SER A 609 18.67 10.58 11.15
C SER A 609 17.48 9.64 11.38
N LEU A 610 16.26 10.18 11.49
CA LEU A 610 15.04 9.39 11.67
C LEU A 610 14.71 8.52 10.44
N ILE A 611 14.88 9.07 9.24
CA ILE A 611 14.66 8.33 7.98
C ILE A 611 15.76 7.29 7.79
N GLY A 612 17.02 7.62 8.09
CA GLY A 612 18.15 6.70 8.04
C GLY A 612 17.97 5.50 8.95
N PHE A 613 17.48 5.70 10.18
CA PHE A 613 17.14 4.60 11.09
C PHE A 613 16.00 3.72 10.54
N ALA A 614 14.97 4.32 9.95
CA ALA A 614 13.89 3.57 9.33
C ALA A 614 14.37 2.76 8.12
N ALA A 615 15.30 3.29 7.33
CA ALA A 615 15.91 2.61 6.19
C ALA A 615 16.81 1.43 6.61
N ALA A 616 17.65 1.62 7.63
CA ALA A 616 18.45 0.53 8.20
C ALA A 616 17.55 -0.60 8.74
N SER A 617 16.46 -0.23 9.43
CA SER A 617 15.45 -1.19 9.91
C SER A 617 14.72 -1.92 8.77
N GLU A 618 14.48 -1.24 7.64
CA GLU A 618 13.90 -1.82 6.43
C GLU A 618 14.83 -2.86 5.80
N GLN A 619 16.12 -2.54 5.70
CA GLN A 619 17.15 -3.46 5.22
C GLN A 619 17.24 -4.72 6.09
N LEU A 620 17.24 -4.57 7.42
CA LEU A 620 17.22 -5.70 8.34
C LEU A 620 16.01 -6.63 8.11
N VAL A 621 14.80 -6.06 7.92
CA VAL A 621 13.59 -6.85 7.64
C VAL A 621 13.66 -7.53 6.26
N ASN A 622 14.34 -6.93 5.28
CA ASN A 622 14.60 -7.57 3.99
C ASN A 622 15.48 -8.81 4.17
N HIS A 623 16.56 -8.73 4.94
CA HIS A 623 17.41 -9.89 5.24
C HIS A 623 16.66 -10.99 6.01
N LEU A 624 15.79 -10.63 6.97
CA LEU A 624 14.91 -11.61 7.64
C LEU A 624 13.90 -12.26 6.69
N THR A 625 13.42 -11.51 5.69
CA THR A 625 12.55 -12.05 4.64
C THR A 625 13.30 -13.03 3.76
N ILE A 626 14.56 -12.75 3.41
CA ILE A 626 15.44 -13.68 2.68
C ILE A 626 15.64 -14.96 3.50
N LEU A 627 15.91 -14.84 4.81
CA LEU A 627 16.03 -16.01 5.70
C LEU A 627 14.76 -16.88 5.68
N ASN A 628 13.57 -16.27 5.66
CA ASN A 628 12.30 -17.01 5.57
C ASN A 628 12.11 -17.72 4.22
N VAL A 629 12.65 -17.18 3.12
CA VAL A 629 12.58 -17.82 1.80
C VAL A 629 13.37 -19.12 1.81
N TYR A 630 14.56 -19.12 2.42
CA TYR A 630 15.42 -20.30 2.51
C TYR A 630 15.08 -21.24 3.67
N GLU A 631 14.16 -20.87 4.58
CA GLU A 631 13.79 -21.63 5.79
C GLU A 631 13.58 -23.12 5.54
N LYS A 632 12.78 -23.49 4.53
CA LYS A 632 12.45 -24.89 4.24
C LYS A 632 13.68 -25.70 3.80
N SER A 633 14.54 -25.08 2.99
CA SER A 633 15.77 -25.68 2.49
C SER A 633 16.77 -25.83 3.64
N LEU A 634 17.02 -24.75 4.40
CA LEU A 634 17.92 -24.75 5.56
C LEU A 634 17.49 -25.74 6.65
N HIS A 635 16.20 -25.91 6.88
CA HIS A 635 15.69 -26.85 7.88
C HIS A 635 15.86 -28.32 7.46
N ASN A 636 15.76 -28.61 6.16
CA ASN A 636 15.93 -29.98 5.67
C ASN A 636 17.41 -30.36 5.54
N ASN A 637 18.31 -29.40 5.75
CA ASN A 637 19.73 -29.59 5.58
C ASN A 637 20.37 -30.17 6.87
N PRO A 638 20.99 -31.37 6.80
CA PRO A 638 21.58 -32.02 7.96
C PRO A 638 22.81 -31.26 8.52
N LEU A 639 23.57 -30.55 7.68
CA LEU A 639 24.71 -29.74 8.11
C LEU A 639 24.27 -28.55 8.94
N VAL A 640 23.25 -27.83 8.47
CA VAL A 640 22.68 -26.68 9.18
C VAL A 640 22.11 -27.11 10.53
N ASN A 641 21.39 -28.24 10.58
CA ASN A 641 20.84 -28.74 11.85
C ASN A 641 21.92 -29.19 12.83
N LYS A 642 22.97 -29.88 12.35
CA LYS A 642 24.13 -30.26 13.19
C LYS A 642 24.83 -29.02 13.73
N ALA A 643 25.15 -28.04 12.88
CA ALA A 643 25.78 -26.80 13.28
C ALA A 643 24.96 -26.04 14.34
N ARG A 644 23.64 -25.93 14.14
CA ARG A 644 22.72 -25.28 15.10
C ARG A 644 22.61 -26.02 16.43
N SER A 645 22.73 -27.35 16.43
CA SER A 645 22.69 -28.15 17.66
C SER A 645 23.98 -28.05 18.48
N GLN A 646 25.12 -27.95 17.80
CA GLN A 646 26.44 -27.93 18.43
C GLN A 646 26.85 -26.51 18.86
N TYR A 647 26.37 -25.49 18.14
CA TYR A 647 26.65 -24.08 18.38
C TYR A 647 25.35 -23.25 18.37
N PRO A 648 24.53 -23.32 19.43
CA PRO A 648 23.37 -22.44 19.58
C PRO A 648 23.86 -21.00 19.74
N ASP A 649 23.29 -20.09 18.95
CA ASP A 649 23.67 -18.68 18.91
C ASP A 649 22.42 -17.81 19.02
N ASP A 650 22.26 -17.20 20.19
CA ASP A 650 21.16 -16.30 20.52
C ASP A 650 21.56 -14.81 20.42
N THR A 651 22.81 -14.51 20.02
CA THR A 651 23.35 -13.13 19.97
C THR A 651 22.45 -12.19 19.16
N LEU A 652 22.00 -12.62 17.98
CA LEU A 652 21.12 -11.82 17.11
C LEU A 652 19.78 -11.47 17.78
N ALA A 653 19.23 -12.37 18.61
CA ALA A 653 18.00 -12.13 19.35
C ALA A 653 18.22 -11.16 20.53
N GLU A 654 19.38 -11.22 21.18
CA GLU A 654 19.77 -10.29 22.25
C GLU A 654 20.05 -8.87 21.73
N MET A 655 20.69 -8.76 20.55
CA MET A 655 20.86 -7.50 19.82
C MET A 655 19.50 -6.83 19.57
N ALA A 656 18.52 -7.59 19.06
CA ALA A 656 17.16 -7.10 18.85
C ALA A 656 16.51 -6.64 20.17
N THR A 657 16.69 -7.39 21.26
CA THR A 657 16.16 -7.03 22.59
C THR A 657 16.72 -5.69 23.08
N THR A 658 18.01 -5.47 22.84
CA THR A 658 18.72 -4.23 23.21
C THR A 658 18.20 -3.03 22.42
N LEU A 659 18.00 -3.19 21.11
CA LEU A 659 17.41 -2.17 20.23
C LEU A 659 15.92 -1.89 20.56
N ALA A 660 15.19 -2.84 21.16
CA ALA A 660 13.82 -2.64 21.62
C ALA A 660 13.74 -1.77 22.89
N GLY A 661 14.56 -2.08 23.91
CA GLY A 661 14.46 -1.49 25.26
C GLY A 661 14.72 0.03 25.31
N GLY A 662 15.32 0.56 24.25
CA GLY A 662 15.66 1.97 24.13
C GLY A 662 16.53 2.45 25.29
N LYS A 663 17.62 1.71 25.51
CA LYS A 663 18.66 2.07 26.47
C LYS A 663 19.36 3.35 26.00
N GLY A 664 19.97 4.07 26.96
CA GLY A 664 20.85 5.20 26.64
C GLY A 664 22.04 4.77 25.79
N LYS A 665 22.65 5.74 25.10
CA LYS A 665 23.74 5.53 24.14
C LYS A 665 24.87 4.64 24.68
N GLU A 666 25.36 4.93 25.89
CA GLU A 666 26.49 4.22 26.50
C GLU A 666 26.19 2.74 26.77
N LEU A 667 25.04 2.44 27.39
CA LEU A 667 24.62 1.07 27.69
C LEU A 667 24.35 0.24 26.43
N LEU A 668 23.92 0.90 25.35
CA LEU A 668 23.69 0.22 24.07
C LEU A 668 25.01 -0.09 23.38
N THR A 669 25.95 0.86 23.33
CA THR A 669 27.27 0.63 22.74
C THR A 669 28.04 -0.47 23.46
N ALA A 670 28.08 -0.45 24.80
CA ALA A 670 28.75 -1.48 25.58
C ALA A 670 28.15 -2.89 25.35
N GLY A 671 26.82 -2.98 25.19
CA GLY A 671 26.17 -4.25 24.83
C GLY A 671 26.58 -4.75 23.44
N PHE A 672 26.63 -3.85 22.45
CA PHE A 672 27.00 -4.20 21.07
C PHE A 672 28.48 -4.58 20.91
N GLU A 673 29.38 -3.99 21.70
CA GLU A 673 30.78 -4.42 21.77
C GLU A 673 30.89 -5.88 22.25
N GLN A 674 30.12 -6.25 23.27
CA GLN A 674 30.06 -7.63 23.75
C GLN A 674 29.46 -8.58 22.68
N TYR A 675 28.36 -8.20 22.05
CA TYR A 675 27.74 -9.00 20.98
C TYR A 675 28.68 -9.22 19.78
N GLN A 676 29.54 -8.26 19.47
CA GLN A 676 30.53 -8.40 18.41
C GLN A 676 31.58 -9.47 18.75
N VAL A 677 32.02 -9.54 20.00
CA VAL A 677 32.93 -10.60 20.49
C VAL A 677 32.23 -11.97 20.46
N ASP A 678 30.99 -12.04 20.94
CA ASP A 678 30.23 -13.29 21.01
C ASP A 678 29.90 -13.83 19.61
N TYR A 679 29.52 -12.96 18.67
CA TYR A 679 29.28 -13.33 17.28
C TYR A 679 30.56 -13.84 16.60
N ALA A 680 31.69 -13.14 16.77
CA ALA A 680 32.98 -13.56 16.21
C ALA A 680 33.44 -14.92 16.78
N LYS A 681 33.13 -15.20 18.04
CA LYS A 681 33.38 -16.54 18.65
C LYS A 681 32.48 -17.61 18.02
N GLY A 682 31.21 -17.30 17.76
CA GLY A 682 30.28 -18.17 17.06
C GLY A 682 30.73 -18.49 15.62
N GLU A 683 31.19 -17.48 14.88
CA GLU A 683 31.71 -17.62 13.52
C GLU A 683 32.94 -18.55 13.47
N LYS A 684 33.94 -18.32 14.35
CA LYS A 684 35.11 -19.20 14.47
C LYS A 684 34.72 -20.65 14.81
N SER A 685 33.67 -20.83 15.60
CA SER A 685 33.17 -22.16 15.97
C SER A 685 32.49 -22.87 14.80
N LEU A 686 31.76 -22.12 13.95
CA LEU A 686 31.18 -22.63 12.71
C LEU A 686 32.26 -22.98 11.67
N GLU A 687 33.32 -22.18 11.60
CA GLU A 687 34.47 -22.44 10.73
C GLU A 687 35.20 -23.73 11.15
N HIS A 688 35.49 -23.89 12.44
CA HIS A 688 36.08 -25.11 12.98
C HIS A 688 35.18 -26.34 12.79
N PHE A 689 33.86 -26.19 12.95
CA PHE A 689 32.89 -27.25 12.65
C PHE A 689 32.99 -27.70 11.19
N PHE A 690 33.06 -26.76 10.27
CA PHE A 690 33.11 -27.05 8.84
C PHE A 690 34.43 -27.75 8.45
N GLN A 691 35.55 -27.35 9.05
CA GLN A 691 36.87 -27.99 8.85
C GLN A 691 36.90 -29.46 9.29
N GLN A 692 36.05 -29.87 10.23
CA GLN A 692 35.97 -31.25 10.74
C GLN A 692 35.08 -32.17 9.89
N ILE A 693 34.37 -31.64 8.89
CA ILE A 693 33.41 -32.40 8.09
C ILE A 693 34.07 -32.92 6.81
N ASP A 694 33.90 -34.21 6.53
CA ASP A 694 34.30 -34.79 5.25
C ASP A 694 33.33 -34.39 4.13
N LEU A 695 33.73 -33.36 3.37
CA LEU A 695 32.98 -32.76 2.27
C LEU A 695 32.78 -33.71 1.08
N THR A 696 33.49 -34.84 1.00
CA THR A 696 33.38 -35.77 -0.13
C THR A 696 32.11 -36.63 -0.08
N SER A 697 31.50 -36.75 1.09
CA SER A 697 30.30 -37.58 1.34
C SER A 697 28.97 -36.81 1.25
N ILE A 698 29.03 -35.49 1.06
CA ILE A 698 27.88 -34.57 1.18
C ILE A 698 27.56 -33.94 -0.16
N SER A 699 26.26 -33.77 -0.47
CA SER A 699 25.87 -33.19 -1.75
C SER A 699 26.27 -31.72 -1.87
N HIS A 700 26.68 -31.30 -3.07
CA HIS A 700 27.03 -29.91 -3.37
C HIS A 700 25.88 -28.94 -3.00
N GLN A 701 24.63 -29.35 -3.16
CA GLN A 701 23.47 -28.56 -2.74
C GLN A 701 23.44 -28.32 -1.21
N GLN A 702 23.70 -29.36 -0.40
CA GLN A 702 23.69 -29.21 1.06
C GLN A 702 24.83 -28.30 1.55
N ILE A 703 25.98 -28.34 0.86
CA ILE A 703 27.09 -27.44 1.11
C ILE A 703 26.71 -26.00 0.75
N ALA A 704 26.12 -25.77 -0.43
CA ALA A 704 25.64 -24.45 -0.88
C ALA A 704 24.67 -23.82 0.12
N GLU A 705 23.66 -24.59 0.56
CA GLU A 705 22.65 -24.16 1.51
C GLU A 705 23.26 -23.82 2.88
N PHE A 706 24.32 -24.51 3.30
CA PHE A 706 25.06 -24.18 4.53
C PHE A 706 25.77 -22.82 4.40
N TYR A 707 26.43 -22.53 3.28
CA TYR A 707 27.02 -21.21 3.04
C TYR A 707 25.97 -20.10 2.95
N ILE A 708 24.82 -20.36 2.30
CA ILE A 708 23.68 -19.43 2.30
C ILE A 708 23.24 -19.13 3.74
N PHE A 709 23.16 -20.14 4.61
CA PHE A 709 22.84 -19.93 6.03
C PHE A 709 23.85 -19.01 6.75
N VAL A 710 25.15 -19.27 6.59
CA VAL A 710 26.21 -18.45 7.20
C VAL A 710 26.18 -17.01 6.67
N CYS A 711 26.07 -16.84 5.35
CA CYS A 711 26.00 -15.54 4.70
C CYS A 711 24.77 -14.73 5.15
N VAL A 712 23.58 -15.36 5.20
CA VAL A 712 22.37 -14.67 5.66
C VAL A 712 22.47 -14.29 7.14
N LYS A 713 23.06 -15.14 7.99
CA LYS A 713 23.32 -14.76 9.40
C LYS A 713 24.25 -13.55 9.51
N ARG A 714 25.31 -13.52 8.72
CA ARG A 714 26.26 -12.40 8.67
C ARG A 714 25.61 -11.10 8.19
N ASN A 715 24.81 -11.16 7.13
CA ASN A 715 24.07 -10.00 6.63
C ASN A 715 23.08 -9.46 7.68
N ILE A 716 22.43 -10.34 8.45
CA ILE A 716 21.55 -9.91 9.56
C ILE A 716 22.36 -9.25 10.68
N PHE A 717 23.53 -9.78 11.01
CA PHE A 717 24.43 -9.19 12.01
C PHE A 717 24.91 -7.79 11.59
N GLU A 718 25.39 -7.64 10.35
CA GLU A 718 25.83 -6.35 9.81
C GLU A 718 24.67 -5.34 9.76
N ALA A 719 23.47 -5.76 9.33
CA ALA A 719 22.29 -4.90 9.34
C ALA A 719 21.86 -4.49 10.77
N MET A 720 22.05 -5.34 11.78
CA MET A 720 21.82 -4.98 13.19
C MET A 720 22.82 -3.91 13.66
N ASN A 721 24.08 -3.99 13.24
CA ASN A 721 25.09 -2.97 13.54
C ASN A 721 24.75 -1.64 12.87
N GLN A 722 24.34 -1.65 11.60
CA GLN A 722 23.85 -0.45 10.90
C GLN A 722 22.64 0.16 11.63
N CYS A 723 21.71 -0.67 12.12
CA CYS A 723 20.60 -0.22 12.95
C CYS A 723 21.08 0.44 14.26
N LYS A 724 22.12 -0.10 14.89
CA LYS A 724 22.74 0.47 16.09
C LYS A 724 23.43 1.80 15.80
N ASP A 725 24.17 1.91 14.69
CA ASP A 725 24.84 3.15 14.33
C ASP A 725 23.81 4.26 14.05
N ALA A 726 22.75 3.94 13.31
CA ALA A 726 21.63 4.86 13.12
C ALA A 726 20.86 5.17 14.43
N TYR A 727 20.77 4.21 15.35
CA TYR A 727 20.14 4.40 16.66
C TYR A 727 20.89 5.41 17.51
N VAL A 728 22.23 5.33 17.55
CA VAL A 728 23.10 6.15 18.40
C VAL A 728 23.09 7.63 18.01
N VAL A 729 22.74 7.95 16.77
CA VAL A 729 22.61 9.32 16.26
C VAL A 729 21.35 10.01 16.80
N ILE A 730 20.30 9.24 17.15
CA ILE A 730 19.00 9.77 17.56
C ILE A 730 18.98 10.01 19.08
N ASP A 731 18.54 11.20 19.49
CA ASP A 731 18.28 11.50 20.90
C ASP A 731 16.91 10.97 21.35
N TRP A 732 16.90 9.72 21.82
CA TRP A 732 15.70 9.01 22.23
C TRP A 732 15.08 9.53 23.53
N ASP A 733 15.89 10.10 24.43
CA ASP A 733 15.41 10.58 25.72
C ASP A 733 14.61 11.87 25.55
N HIS A 734 15.05 12.78 24.67
CA HIS A 734 14.25 13.92 24.28
C HIS A 734 12.93 13.51 23.59
N LEU A 735 12.95 12.48 22.74
CA LEU A 735 11.77 12.02 22.01
C LEU A 735 10.73 11.34 22.94
N ARG A 736 11.16 10.84 24.11
CA ARG A 736 10.29 10.25 25.14
C ARG A 736 9.60 11.28 26.05
N GLN A 737 10.05 12.54 26.03
CA GLN A 737 9.46 13.57 26.88
C GLN A 737 7.99 13.79 26.52
N LYS A 738 7.09 13.56 27.47
CA LYS A 738 5.66 13.85 27.30
C LYS A 738 5.45 15.36 27.32
N ARG A 739 5.19 15.94 26.16
CA ARG A 739 4.72 17.33 26.02
C ARG A 739 3.23 17.29 25.77
N PHE A 740 2.44 18.10 26.49
CA PHE A 740 0.99 18.15 26.28
C PHE A 740 0.66 19.05 25.10
#